data_AF-A0A947KJ13-F1
#
_entry.id   AF-A0A947KJ13-F1
#
_cell.length_a   1.000
_cell.length_b   1.000
_cell.length_c   1.000
_cell.angle_alpha   90.00
_cell.angle_beta   90.00
_cell.angle_gamma   90.00
#
_symmetry.space_group_name_H-M   'P 1'
#
loop_
_entity.id
_entity.type
_entity.pdbx_description
1 polymer ?
#
loop_
_entity_poly.entity_id
_entity_poly.type
_entity_poly.pdbx_seq_one_letter_code
_entity_poly.pdbx_strand_id
1 'polypeptide(L)'
;MEFKFAINGDDNERYPGENHHILLSPQNGKMVSALYEFGRPDPPEAMYDEKERNNYIDGDVDLTIRADMRHVLNAFKEKGFYTLYNGEIIKADDFKGVFLAGRTQPLSWEFTNLAQRPEFMLRDTDGDGIYEISINVQKFQQATENEMRTRWALKEDISKYPIYESDQLICDALYNMSLEELMLDIRKDGALMAGAKWPGVWTRDISYSILLSLAILEPEAAKTSLMHKVKNNRIIQDTGTGGSWPVSSDRMTWALAAWEIYTVTGDRDWLEEAFKIIKNSAEDDLLTVLNPVTGLMYGESSFLDWREQTYPRWMDPKDIYMSHNLGTNAVHYETYVILSNMAKELADKGLAEKYDSVANSLKTAINEHLWSKQKAYYGQYLYGRNYISVSPRSETLGEALCILFDIADSEKVKIIIENTPTTTFGTPCIYPQIPNIPPYHNNGIWPFVEAYWTWASAKVGNTKSVEHGLASVIRASSLFLTNKENIVAETGDYMGTEINSDRQLWSVAGNLAMVYRIFMGMDFQPDALSFKPFIPQKYTGIRSLKNFKYRQSLIDITIDGYGDNIQSLSLDGKLLSTNKIPGNISGHHKIHIQMNNEIAQPSGINLLETTFSPDTPDLTVLDSLLVWNSIEDAKIYRIFNNGSEISKTKDTKFRIPLSDHYSEYQVMAVSKSGQQSFLSQPISVVSRQHTILMEANGEDISNDYPGFYGFGYIPITKQKNRNVNFPVYIPRSGKYALDFRYSNGNGPINTNNKCAVRSLFLGGKRIGAVVFPQRGDRNWTDWGYSNVIPVNLPAGDHKLTLEFQPSDENMHFDTNAALLDQMRLILLGYE
;
A
#
# COMPACT_ATOMS: atom_id res chain seq x y z
N MET A 1 -17.71 -9.33 -22.65
CA MET A 1 -17.94 -8.55 -21.42
C MET A 1 -17.99 -9.51 -20.25
N GLU A 2 -17.42 -9.11 -19.11
CA GLU A 2 -17.43 -9.86 -17.85
C GLU A 2 -18.27 -9.11 -16.81
N PHE A 3 -19.12 -9.82 -16.07
CA PHE A 3 -20.00 -9.24 -15.04
C PHE A 3 -20.35 -10.25 -13.95
N LYS A 4 -20.94 -9.79 -12.85
CA LYS A 4 -21.55 -10.59 -11.78
C LYS A 4 -22.84 -9.96 -11.30
N PHE A 5 -23.76 -10.78 -10.79
CA PHE A 5 -24.86 -10.29 -9.97
C PHE A 5 -24.41 -10.15 -8.52
N ALA A 6 -25.12 -9.33 -7.76
CA ALA A 6 -24.85 -9.08 -6.36
C ALA A 6 -26.17 -8.92 -5.62
N ILE A 7 -26.41 -9.70 -4.58
CA ILE A 7 -27.50 -9.40 -3.64
C ILE A 7 -27.00 -8.29 -2.71
N ASN A 8 -27.81 -7.25 -2.52
CA ASN A 8 -27.54 -6.11 -1.64
C ASN A 8 -26.28 -5.30 -1.98
N GLY A 9 -25.69 -5.52 -3.14
CA GLY A 9 -24.46 -4.84 -3.57
C GLY A 9 -23.16 -5.53 -3.16
N ASP A 10 -23.23 -6.68 -2.46
CA ASP A 10 -22.05 -7.43 -2.03
C ASP A 10 -21.61 -8.46 -3.11
N ASP A 11 -20.30 -8.74 -3.24
CA ASP A 11 -19.79 -9.81 -4.14
C ASP A 11 -20.09 -11.19 -3.54
N ASN A 12 -21.32 -11.66 -3.71
CA ASN A 12 -21.85 -12.81 -2.99
C ASN A 12 -22.51 -13.87 -3.87
N GLU A 13 -22.50 -13.70 -5.18
CA GLU A 13 -23.19 -14.62 -6.08
C GLU A 13 -22.45 -15.96 -6.24
N ARG A 14 -21.15 -15.90 -6.55
CA ARG A 14 -20.31 -17.04 -6.93
C ARG A 14 -18.90 -16.89 -6.35
N TYR A 15 -18.11 -17.97 -6.43
CA TYR A 15 -16.72 -17.97 -6.02
C TYR A 15 -15.95 -16.77 -6.58
N PRO A 16 -15.03 -16.15 -5.81
CA PRO A 16 -14.21 -15.06 -6.32
C PRO A 16 -13.42 -15.51 -7.55
N GLY A 17 -13.48 -14.73 -8.62
CA GLY A 17 -12.90 -15.09 -9.92
C GLY A 17 -13.83 -15.86 -10.87
N GLU A 18 -14.97 -16.35 -10.40
CA GLU A 18 -16.03 -16.87 -11.28
C GLU A 18 -16.98 -15.75 -11.71
N ASN A 19 -16.73 -15.19 -12.90
CA ASN A 19 -17.58 -14.16 -13.51
C ASN A 19 -18.48 -14.77 -14.58
N HIS A 20 -19.62 -14.12 -14.83
CA HIS A 20 -20.39 -14.36 -16.04
C HIS A 20 -19.72 -13.74 -17.25
N HIS A 21 -19.80 -14.43 -18.38
CA HIS A 21 -19.28 -13.97 -19.64
C HIS A 21 -20.42 -13.80 -20.64
N ILE A 22 -20.30 -12.75 -21.45
CA ILE A 22 -21.18 -12.55 -22.61
C ILE A 22 -20.39 -12.00 -23.78
N LEU A 23 -20.49 -12.68 -24.92
CA LEU A 23 -20.01 -12.16 -26.20
C LEU A 23 -21.02 -11.15 -26.73
N LEU A 24 -20.57 -9.92 -26.99
CA LEU A 24 -21.45 -8.87 -27.51
C LEU A 24 -21.64 -9.08 -29.02
N SER A 25 -22.79 -9.65 -29.40
CA SER A 25 -23.19 -9.84 -30.79
C SER A 25 -24.56 -9.19 -31.04
N PRO A 26 -24.61 -7.84 -31.05
CA PRO A 26 -25.86 -7.10 -31.14
C PRO A 26 -26.49 -7.19 -32.52
N GLN A 27 -27.82 -7.23 -32.58
CA GLN A 27 -28.58 -7.01 -33.82
C GLN A 27 -29.11 -5.57 -33.82
N ASN A 28 -28.65 -4.75 -34.78
CA ASN A 28 -28.97 -3.31 -34.86
C ASN A 28 -28.66 -2.53 -33.56
N GLY A 29 -27.51 -2.81 -32.94
CA GLY A 29 -27.05 -2.12 -31.72
C GLY A 29 -27.78 -2.54 -30.44
N LYS A 30 -28.66 -3.55 -30.48
CA LYS A 30 -29.38 -4.06 -29.31
C LYS A 30 -29.08 -5.52 -29.07
N MET A 31 -29.04 -5.89 -27.80
CA MET A 31 -28.84 -7.27 -27.38
C MET A 31 -29.62 -7.56 -26.09
N VAL A 32 -30.19 -8.75 -26.00
CA VAL A 32 -30.76 -9.29 -24.75
C VAL A 32 -29.93 -10.51 -24.38
N SER A 33 -29.49 -10.57 -23.13
CA SER A 33 -28.66 -11.66 -22.63
C SER A 33 -29.44 -12.99 -22.58
N ALA A 34 -28.73 -14.10 -22.48
CA ALA A 34 -29.32 -15.34 -21.96
C ALA A 34 -29.90 -15.11 -20.55
N LEU A 35 -30.73 -16.03 -20.07
CA LEU A 35 -31.26 -15.98 -18.71
C LEU A 35 -30.26 -16.67 -17.77
N TYR A 36 -29.59 -15.89 -16.92
CA TYR A 36 -28.60 -16.41 -15.98
C TYR A 36 -29.27 -16.74 -14.64
N GLU A 37 -29.11 -17.96 -14.13
CA GLU A 37 -29.61 -18.31 -12.79
C GLU A 37 -28.63 -17.84 -11.71
N PHE A 38 -29.12 -17.07 -10.73
CA PHE A 38 -28.26 -16.50 -9.70
C PHE A 38 -27.49 -17.56 -8.91
N GLY A 39 -26.16 -17.41 -8.86
CA GLY A 39 -25.27 -18.35 -8.16
C GLY A 39 -24.97 -19.63 -8.96
N ARG A 40 -25.29 -19.66 -10.26
CA ARG A 40 -24.98 -20.77 -11.16
C ARG A 40 -23.99 -20.38 -12.27
N PRO A 41 -23.31 -21.36 -12.88
CA PRO A 41 -22.54 -21.15 -14.11
C PRO A 41 -23.39 -20.62 -15.27
N ASP A 42 -22.70 -20.08 -16.27
CA ASP A 42 -23.32 -19.52 -17.47
C ASP A 42 -24.19 -20.59 -18.17
N PRO A 43 -25.42 -20.24 -18.60
CA PRO A 43 -26.27 -21.17 -19.32
C PRO A 43 -25.65 -21.54 -20.68
N PRO A 44 -25.95 -22.72 -21.24
CA PRO A 44 -25.38 -23.15 -22.53
C PRO A 44 -25.55 -22.12 -23.66
N GLU A 45 -26.64 -21.34 -23.64
CA GLU A 45 -26.93 -20.29 -24.63
C GLU A 45 -26.07 -19.03 -24.47
N ALA A 46 -25.40 -18.85 -23.34
CA ALA A 46 -24.42 -17.78 -23.11
C ALA A 46 -22.99 -18.18 -23.53
N MET A 47 -22.75 -19.48 -23.74
CA MET A 47 -21.44 -19.99 -24.16
C MET A 47 -21.18 -19.60 -25.61
N TYR A 48 -19.96 -19.14 -25.91
CA TYR A 48 -19.54 -18.73 -27.24
C TYR A 48 -18.27 -19.47 -27.69
N ASP A 49 -18.02 -19.54 -29.00
CA ASP A 49 -16.75 -20.07 -29.53
C ASP A 49 -15.65 -19.00 -29.32
N GLU A 50 -14.58 -19.35 -28.60
CA GLU A 50 -13.45 -18.46 -28.35
C GLU A 50 -12.86 -17.83 -29.63
N LYS A 51 -12.98 -18.51 -30.77
CA LYS A 51 -12.50 -17.98 -32.05
C LYS A 51 -13.24 -16.71 -32.48
N GLU A 52 -14.46 -16.48 -31.99
CA GLU A 52 -15.28 -15.31 -32.28
C GLU A 52 -14.92 -14.08 -31.42
N ARG A 53 -14.06 -14.25 -30.40
CA ARG A 53 -13.63 -13.18 -29.47
C ARG A 53 -12.95 -11.99 -30.17
N ASN A 54 -12.40 -12.18 -31.37
CA ASN A 54 -11.63 -11.18 -32.11
C ASN A 54 -12.48 -10.33 -33.09
N ASN A 55 -13.80 -10.51 -33.11
CA ASN A 55 -14.67 -9.66 -33.90
C ASN A 55 -15.00 -8.37 -33.13
N TYR A 56 -14.79 -7.22 -33.76
CA TYR A 56 -15.11 -5.92 -33.18
C TYR A 56 -16.60 -5.60 -33.31
N ILE A 57 -17.19 -4.99 -32.28
CA ILE A 57 -18.54 -4.42 -32.35
C ILE A 57 -18.53 -3.17 -33.23
N ASP A 58 -19.58 -2.94 -34.03
CA ASP A 58 -19.67 -1.83 -35.00
C ASP A 58 -20.31 -0.55 -34.44
N GLY A 59 -20.82 -0.57 -33.20
CA GLY A 59 -21.54 0.52 -32.54
C GLY A 59 -21.69 0.29 -31.05
N ASP A 60 -22.26 1.26 -30.33
CA ASP A 60 -22.69 1.06 -28.94
C ASP A 60 -23.75 -0.04 -28.87
N VAL A 61 -23.82 -0.71 -27.74
CA VAL A 61 -24.71 -1.84 -27.50
C VAL A 61 -25.66 -1.52 -26.36
N ASP A 62 -26.94 -1.36 -26.67
CA ASP A 62 -27.99 -1.38 -25.66
C ASP A 62 -28.23 -2.84 -25.25
N LEU A 63 -27.58 -3.24 -24.15
CA LEU A 63 -27.62 -4.60 -23.61
C LEU A 63 -28.63 -4.69 -22.47
N THR A 64 -29.61 -5.58 -22.60
CA THR A 64 -30.50 -5.96 -21.49
C THR A 64 -30.01 -7.27 -20.87
N ILE A 65 -29.64 -7.24 -19.59
CA ILE A 65 -29.17 -8.40 -18.83
C ILE A 65 -30.30 -8.93 -17.95
N ARG A 66 -30.42 -10.26 -17.88
CA ARG A 66 -31.51 -10.95 -17.19
C ARG A 66 -30.99 -11.98 -16.20
N ALA A 67 -31.48 -11.91 -14.97
CA ALA A 67 -31.19 -12.82 -13.87
C ALA A 67 -32.44 -13.57 -13.43
N ASP A 68 -32.39 -14.90 -13.35
CA ASP A 68 -33.41 -15.73 -12.74
C ASP A 68 -33.16 -15.83 -11.23
N MET A 69 -34.05 -15.20 -10.46
CA MET A 69 -34.01 -15.18 -9.00
C MET A 69 -35.06 -16.11 -8.39
N ARG A 70 -35.80 -16.90 -9.19
CA ARG A 70 -36.96 -17.66 -8.71
C ARG A 70 -36.59 -18.65 -7.62
N HIS A 71 -35.43 -19.32 -7.70
CA HIS A 71 -34.98 -20.24 -6.65
C HIS A 71 -34.59 -19.51 -5.36
N VAL A 72 -33.97 -18.33 -5.45
CA VAL A 72 -33.65 -17.48 -4.29
C VAL A 72 -34.94 -17.03 -3.61
N LEU A 73 -35.89 -16.50 -4.39
CA LEU A 73 -37.18 -16.03 -3.89
C LEU A 73 -38.03 -17.17 -3.29
N ASN A 74 -37.98 -18.36 -3.88
CA ASN A 74 -38.63 -19.54 -3.31
C ASN A 74 -37.97 -19.95 -1.99
N ALA A 75 -36.64 -19.90 -1.88
CA ALA A 75 -35.95 -20.17 -0.61
C ALA A 75 -36.34 -19.16 0.49
N PHE A 76 -36.49 -17.87 0.15
CA PHE A 76 -37.03 -16.87 1.07
C PHE A 76 -38.45 -17.22 1.53
N LYS A 77 -39.34 -17.62 0.62
CA LYS A 77 -40.73 -17.99 0.96
C LYS A 77 -40.81 -19.26 1.82
N GLU A 78 -40.01 -20.27 1.52
CA GLU A 78 -40.08 -21.59 2.17
C GLU A 78 -39.28 -21.69 3.46
N LYS A 79 -38.09 -21.05 3.51
CA LYS A 79 -37.13 -21.18 4.60
C LYS A 79 -36.91 -19.89 5.38
N GLY A 80 -37.36 -18.75 4.86
CA GLY A 80 -37.07 -17.42 5.40
C GLY A 80 -35.66 -16.90 5.06
N PHE A 81 -34.85 -17.67 4.31
CA PHE A 81 -33.48 -17.31 3.96
C PHE A 81 -32.97 -18.06 2.72
N TYR A 82 -31.91 -17.54 2.09
CA TYR A 82 -31.16 -18.17 1.02
C TYR A 82 -29.70 -18.40 1.45
N THR A 83 -29.12 -19.53 1.08
CA THR A 83 -27.72 -19.85 1.38
C THR A 83 -26.87 -19.61 0.13
N LEU A 84 -25.87 -18.76 0.26
CA LEU A 84 -24.92 -18.40 -0.78
C LEU A 84 -23.92 -19.52 -1.04
N TYR A 85 -23.11 -19.39 -2.10
CA TYR A 85 -22.13 -20.40 -2.51
C TYR A 85 -21.09 -20.72 -1.40
N ASN A 86 -20.77 -19.73 -0.56
CA ASN A 86 -19.81 -19.82 0.55
C ASN A 86 -20.44 -20.32 1.86
N GLY A 87 -21.75 -20.63 1.86
CA GLY A 87 -22.49 -21.05 3.05
C GLY A 87 -23.05 -19.91 3.90
N GLU A 88 -22.79 -18.65 3.55
CA GLU A 88 -23.42 -17.50 4.20
C GLU A 88 -24.92 -17.47 3.94
N ILE A 89 -25.66 -16.87 4.87
CA ILE A 89 -27.12 -16.84 4.85
C ILE A 89 -27.58 -15.40 4.65
N ILE A 90 -28.40 -15.18 3.62
CA ILE A 90 -29.17 -13.96 3.44
C ILE A 90 -30.60 -14.22 3.91
N LYS A 91 -31.07 -13.48 4.92
CA LYS A 91 -32.47 -13.58 5.36
C LYS A 91 -33.37 -12.79 4.42
N ALA A 92 -34.62 -13.23 4.29
CA ALA A 92 -35.63 -12.57 3.47
C ALA A 92 -35.80 -11.09 3.86
N ASP A 93 -35.80 -10.78 5.17
CA ASP A 93 -35.94 -9.40 5.68
C ASP A 93 -34.73 -8.51 5.38
N ASP A 94 -33.57 -9.10 5.11
CA ASP A 94 -32.33 -8.39 4.79
C ASP A 94 -32.16 -8.17 3.28
N PHE A 95 -33.04 -8.72 2.44
CA PHE A 95 -32.97 -8.58 0.99
C PHE A 95 -33.43 -7.18 0.53
N LYS A 96 -32.51 -6.41 -0.04
CA LYS A 96 -32.69 -5.04 -0.53
C LYS A 96 -32.75 -4.95 -2.05
N GLY A 97 -32.13 -5.89 -2.76
CA GLY A 97 -32.10 -5.86 -4.22
C GLY A 97 -31.05 -6.75 -4.87
N VAL A 98 -31.12 -6.84 -6.19
CA VAL A 98 -30.10 -7.47 -7.05
C VAL A 98 -29.44 -6.36 -7.86
N PHE A 99 -28.12 -6.38 -7.89
CA PHE A 99 -27.29 -5.37 -8.56
C PHE A 99 -26.36 -6.03 -9.57
N LEU A 100 -25.88 -5.23 -10.51
CA LEU A 100 -24.96 -5.65 -11.56
C LEU A 100 -23.60 -4.97 -11.37
N ALA A 101 -22.54 -5.77 -11.26
CA ALA A 101 -21.15 -5.32 -11.27
C ALA A 101 -20.44 -5.89 -12.50
N GLY A 102 -19.40 -5.24 -13.00
CA GLY A 102 -18.69 -5.77 -14.16
C GLY A 102 -17.51 -4.93 -14.62
N ARG A 103 -16.73 -5.51 -15.52
CA ARG A 103 -15.46 -4.93 -16.01
C ARG A 103 -15.68 -3.80 -17.03
N THR A 104 -16.76 -3.86 -17.79
CA THR A 104 -16.99 -2.98 -18.94
C THR A 104 -17.90 -1.82 -18.54
N GLN A 105 -17.47 -0.58 -18.81
CA GLN A 105 -18.30 0.59 -18.56
C GLN A 105 -19.69 0.46 -19.20
N PRO A 106 -20.74 0.95 -18.52
CA PRO A 106 -20.72 1.80 -17.32
C PRO A 106 -20.45 1.05 -16.01
N LEU A 107 -20.34 -0.28 -16.04
CA LEU A 107 -20.11 -1.09 -14.85
C LEU A 107 -18.69 -0.92 -14.30
N SER A 108 -18.53 -1.19 -13.00
CA SER A 108 -17.24 -1.37 -12.33
C SER A 108 -17.31 -2.58 -11.38
N TRP A 109 -16.16 -3.06 -10.92
CA TRP A 109 -16.06 -4.08 -9.86
C TRP A 109 -16.13 -3.48 -8.45
N GLU A 110 -16.67 -2.26 -8.32
CA GLU A 110 -16.75 -1.55 -7.05
C GLU A 110 -18.01 -1.97 -6.26
N PHE A 111 -17.94 -3.11 -5.57
CA PHE A 111 -19.04 -3.59 -4.73
C PHE A 111 -19.30 -2.69 -3.51
N THR A 112 -18.27 -2.01 -2.99
CA THR A 112 -18.33 -1.17 -1.77
C THR A 112 -19.48 -0.15 -1.77
N ASN A 113 -19.79 0.45 -2.92
CA ASN A 113 -20.84 1.46 -3.06
C ASN A 113 -22.00 1.01 -3.97
N LEU A 114 -21.96 -0.22 -4.49
CA LEU A 114 -22.91 -0.69 -5.52
C LEU A 114 -24.37 -0.60 -5.05
N ALA A 115 -24.62 -0.90 -3.77
CA ALA A 115 -25.94 -0.79 -3.16
C ALA A 115 -26.53 0.64 -3.20
N GLN A 116 -25.68 1.67 -3.33
CA GLN A 116 -26.05 3.08 -3.39
C GLN A 116 -26.21 3.58 -4.82
N ARG A 117 -26.01 2.70 -5.81
CA ARG A 117 -26.07 3.01 -7.25
C ARG A 117 -27.34 2.40 -7.87
N PRO A 118 -28.50 3.07 -7.72
CA PRO A 118 -29.78 2.54 -8.21
C PRO A 118 -29.80 2.36 -9.73
N GLU A 119 -28.90 3.03 -10.46
CA GLU A 119 -28.71 2.85 -11.90
C GLU A 119 -28.19 1.47 -12.29
N PHE A 120 -27.64 0.68 -11.35
CA PHE A 120 -27.18 -0.69 -11.57
C PHE A 120 -28.02 -1.74 -10.85
N MET A 121 -29.18 -1.34 -10.31
CA MET A 121 -30.11 -2.25 -9.67
C MET A 121 -31.04 -2.87 -10.72
N LEU A 122 -31.09 -4.21 -10.78
CA LEU A 122 -32.03 -4.94 -11.62
C LEU A 122 -33.46 -4.84 -11.06
N ARG A 123 -34.45 -4.94 -11.95
CA ARG A 123 -35.87 -4.82 -11.62
C ARG A 123 -36.65 -6.02 -12.14
N ASP A 124 -37.50 -6.56 -11.28
CA ASP A 124 -38.56 -7.51 -11.63
C ASP A 124 -39.86 -6.71 -11.72
N THR A 125 -40.21 -6.28 -12.94
CA THR A 125 -41.31 -5.31 -13.13
C THR A 125 -42.68 -5.97 -13.28
N ASP A 126 -42.72 -7.24 -13.67
CA ASP A 126 -43.95 -8.03 -13.86
C ASP A 126 -44.17 -9.05 -12.73
N GLY A 127 -43.21 -9.22 -11.82
CA GLY A 127 -43.31 -10.05 -10.63
C GLY A 127 -43.11 -11.54 -10.90
N ASP A 128 -42.51 -11.91 -12.02
CA ASP A 128 -42.31 -13.31 -12.43
C ASP A 128 -41.04 -13.95 -11.83
N GLY A 129 -40.22 -13.14 -11.14
CA GLY A 129 -38.96 -13.54 -10.52
C GLY A 129 -37.75 -13.43 -11.44
N ILE A 130 -37.90 -12.86 -12.64
CA ILE A 130 -36.81 -12.51 -13.55
C ILE A 130 -36.48 -11.02 -13.38
N TYR A 131 -35.24 -10.76 -12.99
CA TYR A 131 -34.73 -9.42 -12.75
C TYR A 131 -33.98 -8.95 -13.99
N GLU A 132 -34.30 -7.75 -14.47
CA GLU A 132 -33.71 -7.19 -15.68
C GLU A 132 -33.07 -5.81 -15.47
N ILE A 133 -32.04 -5.52 -16.26
CA ILE A 133 -31.46 -4.19 -16.36
C ILE A 133 -31.01 -3.94 -17.80
N SER A 134 -31.24 -2.73 -18.31
CA SER A 134 -30.68 -2.28 -19.58
C SER A 134 -29.52 -1.31 -19.34
N ILE A 135 -28.37 -1.62 -19.92
CA ILE A 135 -27.17 -0.78 -19.89
C ILE A 135 -26.70 -0.48 -21.32
N ASN A 136 -26.11 0.69 -21.53
CA ASN A 136 -25.49 1.06 -22.80
C ASN A 136 -23.98 0.78 -22.71
N VAL A 137 -23.50 -0.21 -23.45
CA VAL A 137 -22.08 -0.59 -23.52
C VAL A 137 -21.46 0.10 -24.74
N GLN A 138 -20.52 1.01 -24.51
CA GLN A 138 -19.96 1.84 -25.58
C GLN A 138 -18.93 1.10 -26.45
N LYS A 139 -18.97 1.33 -27.77
CA LYS A 139 -18.09 0.70 -28.79
C LYS A 139 -16.60 0.92 -28.51
N PHE A 140 -16.29 2.11 -28.02
CA PHE A 140 -14.97 2.60 -27.64
C PHE A 140 -15.21 3.69 -26.60
N GLN A 141 -14.43 3.73 -25.52
CA GLN A 141 -14.17 4.97 -24.81
C GLN A 141 -13.35 5.87 -25.74
N GLN A 142 -14.00 6.52 -26.70
CA GLN A 142 -13.44 7.75 -27.23
C GLN A 142 -13.47 8.72 -26.07
N ALA A 143 -12.29 9.08 -25.54
CA ALA A 143 -12.14 10.41 -24.99
C ALA A 143 -12.75 11.35 -26.05
N THR A 144 -13.82 12.04 -25.69
CA THR A 144 -14.43 13.03 -26.57
C THR A 144 -13.34 14.00 -27.02
N GLU A 145 -13.48 14.66 -28.19
CA GLU A 145 -12.49 15.69 -28.60
C GLU A 145 -12.28 16.78 -27.53
N ASN A 146 -13.23 16.93 -26.59
CA ASN A 146 -13.13 17.80 -25.43
C ASN A 146 -12.35 17.21 -24.23
N GLU A 147 -12.16 15.89 -24.17
CA GLU A 147 -11.39 15.18 -23.13
C GLU A 147 -9.94 14.92 -23.56
N MET A 148 -9.66 14.77 -24.85
CA MET A 148 -8.28 14.76 -25.36
C MET A 148 -7.72 16.17 -25.36
N ARG A 149 -7.08 16.55 -24.26
CA ARG A 149 -6.20 17.73 -24.27
C ARG A 149 -5.14 17.50 -25.34
N THR A 150 -5.18 18.33 -26.38
CA THR A 150 -4.15 18.35 -27.44
C THR A 150 -3.17 19.49 -27.25
N ARG A 151 -3.47 20.41 -26.33
CA ARG A 151 -2.65 21.55 -25.98
C ARG A 151 -2.86 21.95 -24.52
N TRP A 152 -1.77 22.15 -23.81
CA TRP A 152 -1.74 22.88 -22.56
C TRP A 152 -1.24 24.31 -22.81
N ALA A 153 -1.79 25.25 -22.05
CA ALA A 153 -1.31 26.62 -21.98
C ALA A 153 -1.56 27.10 -20.55
N LEU A 154 -0.57 27.78 -19.98
CA LEU A 154 -0.66 28.38 -18.65
C LEU A 154 -1.85 29.36 -18.59
N LYS A 155 -2.70 29.20 -17.58
CA LYS A 155 -3.89 30.02 -17.31
C LYS A 155 -3.79 30.75 -15.98
N GLU A 156 -3.17 30.13 -14.98
CA GLU A 156 -3.03 30.71 -13.65
C GLU A 156 -1.77 31.58 -13.53
N ASP A 157 -1.84 32.59 -12.64
CA ASP A 157 -0.69 33.44 -12.32
C ASP A 157 0.25 32.74 -11.33
N ILE A 158 1.30 32.13 -11.88
CA ILE A 158 2.34 31.43 -11.12
C ILE A 158 3.51 32.35 -10.70
N SER A 159 3.40 33.68 -10.84
CA SER A 159 4.50 34.64 -10.58
C SER A 159 5.00 34.66 -9.13
N LYS A 160 4.23 34.10 -8.19
CA LYS A 160 4.67 33.91 -6.79
C LYS A 160 5.78 32.85 -6.64
N TYR A 161 5.94 31.95 -7.62
CA TYR A 161 6.91 30.87 -7.56
C TYR A 161 8.23 31.23 -8.24
N PRO A 162 9.31 30.47 -7.98
CA PRO A 162 10.58 30.63 -8.68
C PRO A 162 10.41 30.36 -10.19
N ILE A 163 11.14 31.12 -11.00
CA ILE A 163 11.12 30.98 -12.46
C ILE A 163 12.25 30.07 -12.88
N TYR A 164 11.91 28.93 -13.49
CA TYR A 164 12.89 28.01 -14.07
C TYR A 164 12.99 28.23 -15.59
N GLU A 165 14.21 28.38 -16.09
CA GLU A 165 14.53 28.51 -17.52
C GLU A 165 15.70 27.58 -17.84
N SER A 166 15.63 26.89 -18.97
CA SER A 166 16.72 26.04 -19.46
C SER A 166 16.77 25.95 -20.97
N ASP A 167 17.88 25.44 -21.51
CA ASP A 167 17.99 25.10 -22.93
C ASP A 167 17.08 23.92 -23.34
N GLN A 168 16.36 23.30 -22.39
CA GLN A 168 15.38 22.25 -22.62
C GLN A 168 13.95 22.76 -22.41
N LEU A 169 13.38 23.38 -23.44
CA LEU A 169 12.04 24.00 -23.40
C LEU A 169 10.92 23.10 -22.84
N ILE A 170 11.01 21.78 -23.04
CA ILE A 170 10.00 20.85 -22.51
C ILE A 170 10.06 20.79 -20.97
N CYS A 171 11.24 20.84 -20.37
CA CYS A 171 11.39 20.87 -18.92
C CYS A 171 10.78 22.15 -18.34
N ASP A 172 10.99 23.30 -19.00
CA ASP A 172 10.44 24.59 -18.59
C ASP A 172 8.91 24.60 -18.65
N ALA A 173 8.34 24.05 -19.73
CA ALA A 173 6.90 23.94 -19.90
C ALA A 173 6.25 23.05 -18.83
N LEU A 174 6.84 21.88 -18.54
CA LEU A 174 6.34 20.95 -17.54
C LEU A 174 6.49 21.47 -16.11
N TYR A 175 7.57 22.23 -15.83
CA TYR A 175 7.74 22.93 -14.57
C TYR A 175 6.59 23.93 -14.34
N ASN A 176 6.29 24.76 -15.35
CA ASN A 176 5.19 25.73 -15.28
C ASN A 176 3.82 25.06 -15.15
N MET A 177 3.58 23.95 -15.86
CA MET A 177 2.36 23.15 -15.71
C MET A 177 2.21 22.59 -14.30
N SER A 178 3.30 22.07 -13.73
CA SER A 178 3.28 21.50 -12.38
C SER A 178 3.08 22.57 -11.30
N LEU A 179 3.61 23.79 -11.49
CA LEU A 179 3.31 24.91 -10.60
C LEU A 179 1.86 25.37 -10.67
N GLU A 180 1.27 25.41 -11.87
CA GLU A 180 -0.15 25.70 -12.05
C GLU A 180 -1.02 24.63 -11.36
N GLU A 181 -0.72 23.35 -11.58
CA GLU A 181 -1.45 22.25 -10.95
C GLU A 181 -1.31 22.28 -9.42
N LEU A 182 -0.12 22.57 -8.88
CA LEU A 182 0.08 22.77 -7.45
C LEU A 182 -0.83 23.88 -6.90
N MET A 183 -0.97 25.02 -7.59
CA MET A 183 -1.89 26.08 -7.16
C MET A 183 -3.34 25.62 -7.11
N LEU A 184 -3.75 24.82 -8.09
CA LEU A 184 -5.11 24.28 -8.17
C LEU A 184 -5.37 23.22 -7.09
N ASP A 185 -4.32 22.58 -6.58
CA ASP A 185 -4.39 21.61 -5.48
C ASP A 185 -4.39 22.26 -4.09
N ILE A 186 -4.20 23.58 -3.97
CA ILE A 186 -4.37 24.30 -2.71
C ILE A 186 -5.86 24.59 -2.48
N ARG A 187 -6.39 24.02 -1.41
CA ARG A 187 -7.78 24.20 -0.96
C ARG A 187 -8.00 25.61 -0.39
N LYS A 188 -9.26 25.97 -0.27
CA LYS A 188 -9.70 27.24 0.34
C LYS A 188 -9.25 27.42 1.80
N ASP A 189 -9.07 26.33 2.54
CA ASP A 189 -8.57 26.34 3.92
C ASP A 189 -7.04 26.36 4.01
N GLY A 190 -6.33 26.43 2.87
CA GLY A 190 -4.87 26.46 2.80
C GLY A 190 -4.21 25.09 2.82
N ALA A 191 -4.96 24.00 3.02
CA ALA A 191 -4.43 22.64 2.93
C ALA A 191 -4.29 22.18 1.46
N LEU A 192 -3.42 21.21 1.21
CA LEU A 192 -3.26 20.54 -0.08
C LEU A 192 -4.30 19.43 -0.20
N MET A 193 -4.91 19.31 -1.38
CA MET A 193 -5.68 18.12 -1.75
C MET A 193 -4.80 17.13 -2.52
N ALA A 194 -5.17 15.85 -2.52
CA ALA A 194 -4.40 14.81 -3.21
C ALA A 194 -4.52 14.84 -4.74
N GLY A 195 -5.52 15.54 -5.29
CA GLY A 195 -5.60 15.85 -6.72
C GLY A 195 -7.03 16.11 -7.19
N ALA A 196 -7.24 16.14 -8.51
CA ALA A 196 -8.54 16.50 -9.09
C ALA A 196 -9.73 15.65 -8.61
N LYS A 197 -9.55 14.34 -8.48
CA LYS A 197 -10.59 13.43 -7.97
C LYS A 197 -10.59 13.29 -6.46
N TRP A 198 -9.54 13.78 -5.79
CA TRP A 198 -9.26 13.51 -4.39
C TRP A 198 -9.15 14.83 -3.60
N PRO A 199 -10.27 15.48 -3.23
CA PRO A 199 -10.25 16.77 -2.54
C PRO A 199 -9.78 16.67 -1.07
N GLY A 200 -9.61 15.46 -0.55
CA GLY A 200 -9.22 15.16 0.82
C GLY A 200 -7.74 15.38 1.11
N VAL A 201 -7.42 15.51 2.40
CA VAL A 201 -6.05 15.53 2.91
C VAL A 201 -5.70 14.13 3.40
N TRP A 202 -4.71 13.53 2.78
CA TRP A 202 -4.22 12.18 3.08
C TRP A 202 -2.79 12.28 3.61
N THR A 203 -2.50 11.62 4.73
CA THR A 203 -1.20 11.70 5.43
C THR A 203 -0.08 11.35 4.48
N ARG A 204 -0.24 10.28 3.71
CA ARG A 204 0.81 9.84 2.78
C ARG A 204 0.97 10.86 1.68
N ASP A 205 -0.11 11.20 0.96
CA ASP A 205 -0.14 12.08 -0.22
C ASP A 205 0.59 13.39 -0.01
N ILE A 206 0.29 14.05 1.10
CA ILE A 206 0.97 15.29 1.42
C ILE A 206 2.43 15.03 1.82
N SER A 207 2.72 13.94 2.55
CA SER A 207 4.04 13.73 3.14
C SER A 207 5.15 13.49 2.12
N TYR A 208 5.02 12.51 1.22
CA TYR A 208 6.06 12.33 0.20
C TYR A 208 6.10 13.50 -0.80
N SER A 209 4.96 14.13 -1.09
CA SER A 209 4.94 15.33 -1.95
C SER A 209 5.73 16.50 -1.33
N ILE A 210 5.54 16.74 -0.01
CA ILE A 210 6.29 17.73 0.76
C ILE A 210 7.79 17.42 0.74
N LEU A 211 8.18 16.16 0.96
CA LEU A 211 9.57 15.75 0.90
C LEU A 211 10.15 15.88 -0.52
N LEU A 212 9.39 15.61 -1.58
CA LEU A 212 9.85 15.75 -2.96
C LEU A 212 10.14 17.21 -3.31
N SER A 213 9.16 18.10 -3.10
CA SER A 213 9.29 19.51 -3.50
C SER A 213 8.37 20.49 -2.79
N LEU A 214 7.28 20.07 -2.12
CA LEU A 214 6.29 21.04 -1.63
C LEU A 214 6.72 21.79 -0.36
N ALA A 215 7.65 21.25 0.44
CA ALA A 215 8.29 22.02 1.52
C ALA A 215 9.01 23.27 0.98
N ILE A 216 9.58 23.16 -0.23
CA ILE A 216 10.36 24.20 -0.89
C ILE A 216 9.44 25.32 -1.41
N LEU A 217 8.31 24.93 -2.00
CA LEU A 217 7.43 25.82 -2.74
C LEU A 217 6.31 26.42 -1.90
N GLU A 218 5.71 25.62 -1.00
CA GLU A 218 4.50 25.97 -0.27
C GLU A 218 4.57 25.50 1.20
N PRO A 219 5.57 25.96 1.99
CA PRO A 219 5.79 25.48 3.36
C PRO A 219 4.60 25.72 4.29
N GLU A 220 3.84 26.81 4.10
CA GLU A 220 2.67 27.10 4.95
C GLU A 220 1.46 26.21 4.60
N ALA A 221 1.24 25.92 3.30
CA ALA A 221 0.24 24.95 2.90
C ALA A 221 0.63 23.54 3.38
N ALA A 222 1.92 23.21 3.33
CA ALA A 222 2.48 21.96 3.85
C ALA A 222 2.22 21.80 5.35
N LYS A 223 2.57 22.80 6.19
CA LYS A 223 2.27 22.81 7.64
C LYS A 223 0.77 22.65 7.91
N THR A 224 -0.06 23.44 7.22
CA THR A 224 -1.52 23.39 7.34
C THR A 224 -2.04 21.98 7.06
N SER A 225 -1.58 21.38 5.96
CA SER A 225 -1.97 20.03 5.55
C SER A 225 -1.56 18.97 6.58
N LEU A 226 -0.32 19.04 7.08
CA LEU A 226 0.17 18.10 8.09
C LEU A 226 -0.65 18.18 9.37
N MET A 227 -1.07 19.37 9.79
CA MET A 227 -1.89 19.56 11.00
C MET A 227 -3.34 19.07 10.85
N HIS A 228 -3.89 19.00 9.63
CA HIS A 228 -5.16 18.30 9.38
C HIS A 228 -5.09 16.80 9.72
N LYS A 229 -3.87 16.23 9.77
CA LYS A 229 -3.60 14.82 10.07
C LYS A 229 -3.04 14.62 11.47
N VAL A 230 -3.36 15.53 12.39
CA VAL A 230 -2.97 15.44 13.81
C VAL A 230 -4.21 15.48 14.69
N LYS A 231 -4.30 14.54 15.64
CA LYS A 231 -5.31 14.57 16.70
C LYS A 231 -4.67 14.10 18.01
N ASN A 232 -4.92 14.82 19.11
CA ASN A 232 -4.35 14.53 20.43
C ASN A 232 -2.81 14.42 20.42
N ASN A 233 -2.13 15.31 19.67
CA ASN A 233 -0.68 15.31 19.44
C ASN A 233 -0.13 13.97 18.90
N ARG A 234 -0.93 13.29 18.07
CA ARG A 234 -0.55 12.06 17.36
C ARG A 234 -0.90 12.19 15.90
N ILE A 235 -0.10 11.54 15.07
CA ILE A 235 -0.31 11.49 13.63
C ILE A 235 -1.44 10.50 13.33
N ILE A 236 -2.42 10.94 12.54
CA ILE A 236 -3.56 10.15 12.09
C ILE A 236 -3.11 9.27 10.93
N GLN A 237 -3.34 7.96 11.05
CA GLN A 237 -3.25 7.03 9.93
C GLN A 237 -4.44 7.23 8.99
N ASP A 238 -4.18 7.20 7.69
CA ASP A 238 -5.23 7.23 6.67
C ASP A 238 -6.13 6.00 6.78
N THR A 239 -7.42 6.15 6.49
CA THR A 239 -8.39 5.04 6.51
C THR A 239 -8.01 3.98 5.48
N GLY A 240 -8.19 2.70 5.80
CA GLY A 240 -7.68 1.60 4.98
C GLY A 240 -7.92 0.24 5.62
N THR A 241 -7.02 -0.71 5.35
CA THR A 241 -7.17 -2.13 5.71
C THR A 241 -7.40 -2.33 7.22
N GLY A 242 -8.44 -3.09 7.55
CA GLY A 242 -8.73 -3.56 8.90
C GLY A 242 -9.06 -2.47 9.92
N GLY A 243 -9.39 -1.25 9.48
CA GLY A 243 -9.50 -0.10 10.38
C GLY A 243 -8.20 0.61 10.64
N SER A 244 -7.26 0.52 9.71
CA SER A 244 -6.01 1.27 9.64
C SER A 244 -5.08 1.00 10.80
N TRP A 245 -4.69 2.00 11.59
CA TRP A 245 -3.68 1.79 12.62
C TRP A 245 -4.20 0.81 13.69
N PRO A 246 -3.41 -0.23 14.04
CA PRO A 246 -2.00 -0.44 13.69
C PRO A 246 -1.74 -1.34 12.49
N VAL A 247 -2.77 -1.83 11.78
CA VAL A 247 -2.62 -2.66 10.56
C VAL A 247 -1.78 -1.96 9.50
N SER A 248 -2.03 -0.68 9.26
CA SER A 248 -1.13 0.20 8.52
C SER A 248 -0.40 1.10 9.52
N SER A 249 0.92 1.26 9.35
CA SER A 249 1.79 2.01 10.26
C SER A 249 2.67 3.04 9.54
N ASP A 250 2.39 3.28 8.25
CA ASP A 250 3.10 4.20 7.38
C ASP A 250 2.72 5.68 7.60
N ARG A 251 1.80 5.99 8.54
CA ARG A 251 1.55 7.35 9.04
C ARG A 251 2.84 8.12 9.39
N MET A 252 3.91 7.42 9.69
CA MET A 252 5.22 8.01 9.99
C MET A 252 5.87 8.74 8.80
N THR A 253 5.34 8.65 7.57
CA THR A 253 5.76 9.53 6.47
C THR A 253 5.64 11.02 6.83
N TRP A 254 4.71 11.35 7.74
CA TRP A 254 4.54 12.69 8.30
C TRP A 254 5.85 13.24 8.89
N ALA A 255 6.67 12.39 9.52
CA ALA A 255 7.95 12.79 10.11
C ALA A 255 8.93 13.28 9.04
N LEU A 256 8.97 12.62 7.88
CA LEU A 256 9.81 13.00 6.74
C LEU A 256 9.48 14.42 6.27
N ALA A 257 8.18 14.66 6.07
CA ALA A 257 7.67 15.95 5.61
C ALA A 257 7.91 17.07 6.63
N ALA A 258 7.64 16.81 7.90
CA ALA A 258 7.80 17.80 8.96
C ALA A 258 9.26 18.19 9.16
N TRP A 259 10.20 17.24 9.07
CA TRP A 259 11.62 17.53 9.10
C TRP A 259 12.06 18.35 7.89
N GLU A 260 11.61 18.00 6.68
CA GLU A 260 11.96 18.77 5.47
C GLU A 260 11.46 20.23 5.54
N ILE A 261 10.26 20.45 6.07
CA ILE A 261 9.76 21.81 6.31
C ILE A 261 10.70 22.58 7.25
N TYR A 262 11.19 21.95 8.33
CA TYR A 262 12.14 22.58 9.24
C TYR A 262 13.46 22.92 8.54
N THR A 263 14.06 21.99 7.80
CA THR A 263 15.36 22.23 7.14
C THR A 263 15.26 23.32 6.06
N VAL A 264 14.15 23.39 5.34
CA VAL A 264 13.88 24.46 4.35
C VAL A 264 13.65 25.82 5.05
N THR A 265 12.83 25.88 6.08
CA THR A 265 12.35 27.15 6.66
C THR A 265 13.20 27.69 7.80
N GLY A 266 13.89 26.82 8.55
CA GLY A 266 14.55 27.14 9.81
C GLY A 266 13.59 27.48 10.96
N ASP A 267 12.30 27.15 10.82
CA ASP A 267 11.26 27.50 11.80
C ASP A 267 11.37 26.65 13.08
N ARG A 268 11.82 27.31 14.17
CA ARG A 268 12.02 26.68 15.48
C ARG A 268 10.71 26.30 16.18
N ASP A 269 9.64 27.07 15.99
CA ASP A 269 8.35 26.78 16.61
C ASP A 269 7.76 25.51 15.98
N TRP A 270 7.86 25.40 14.65
CA TRP A 270 7.48 24.20 13.93
C TRP A 270 8.29 22.96 14.37
N LEU A 271 9.61 23.11 14.57
CA LEU A 271 10.46 22.02 15.06
C LEU A 271 9.96 21.46 16.40
N GLU A 272 9.67 22.33 17.37
CA GLU A 272 9.22 21.93 18.70
C GLU A 272 7.86 21.22 18.66
N GLU A 273 6.91 21.75 17.89
CA GLU A 273 5.58 21.15 17.72
C GLU A 273 5.66 19.79 17.01
N ALA A 274 6.37 19.73 15.88
CA ALA A 274 6.57 18.50 15.11
C ALA A 274 7.27 17.42 15.93
N PHE A 275 8.33 17.77 16.67
CA PHE A 275 9.05 16.82 17.53
C PHE A 275 8.12 16.14 18.53
N LYS A 276 7.24 16.92 19.18
CA LYS A 276 6.27 16.38 20.14
C LYS A 276 5.28 15.40 19.48
N ILE A 277 4.76 15.74 18.31
CA ILE A 277 3.77 14.93 17.58
C ILE A 277 4.39 13.62 17.09
N ILE A 278 5.58 13.69 16.47
CA ILE A 278 6.30 12.52 15.96
C ILE A 278 6.67 11.61 17.12
N LYS A 279 7.24 12.17 18.20
CA LYS A 279 7.64 11.42 19.39
C LYS A 279 6.47 10.62 19.98
N ASN A 280 5.33 11.27 20.23
CA ASN A 280 4.19 10.55 20.82
C ASN A 280 3.71 9.39 19.94
N SER A 281 3.70 9.59 18.63
CA SER A 281 3.25 8.57 17.68
C SER A 281 4.24 7.42 17.57
N ALA A 282 5.54 7.71 17.51
CA ALA A 282 6.61 6.71 17.44
C ALA A 282 6.70 5.89 18.72
N GLU A 283 6.49 6.48 19.90
CA GLU A 283 6.47 5.74 21.18
C GLU A 283 5.28 4.78 21.27
N ASP A 284 4.10 5.13 20.72
CA ASP A 284 2.99 4.18 20.61
C ASP A 284 3.33 3.04 19.64
N ASP A 285 4.00 3.34 18.52
CA ASP A 285 4.42 2.36 17.52
C ASP A 285 5.52 1.42 18.06
N LEU A 286 6.43 1.88 18.92
CA LEU A 286 7.40 0.99 19.60
C LEU A 286 6.72 -0.06 20.50
N LEU A 287 5.53 0.25 21.02
CA LEU A 287 4.77 -0.68 21.85
C LEU A 287 3.89 -1.60 21.01
N THR A 288 3.30 -1.11 19.93
CA THR A 288 2.28 -1.85 19.18
C THR A 288 2.84 -2.49 17.92
N VAL A 289 3.75 -1.82 17.22
CA VAL A 289 4.17 -2.14 15.85
C VAL A 289 5.55 -2.83 15.82
N LEU A 290 6.44 -2.58 16.77
CA LEU A 290 7.76 -3.22 16.79
C LEU A 290 7.65 -4.74 17.03
N ASN A 291 8.22 -5.54 16.12
CA ASN A 291 8.43 -6.97 16.33
C ASN A 291 9.74 -7.20 17.10
N PRO A 292 9.69 -7.70 18.35
CA PRO A 292 10.89 -7.89 19.16
C PRO A 292 11.77 -9.07 18.69
N VAL A 293 11.27 -9.93 17.79
CA VAL A 293 12.02 -11.10 17.28
C VAL A 293 12.92 -10.69 16.11
N THR A 294 12.38 -9.95 15.14
CA THR A 294 13.13 -9.51 13.95
C THR A 294 13.73 -8.12 14.11
N GLY A 295 13.27 -7.32 15.07
CA GLY A 295 13.63 -5.90 15.18
C GLY A 295 13.01 -5.01 14.10
N LEU A 296 12.16 -5.56 13.23
CA LEU A 296 11.42 -4.82 12.21
C LEU A 296 10.07 -4.34 12.74
N MET A 297 9.52 -3.31 12.11
CA MET A 297 8.19 -2.77 12.35
C MET A 297 7.17 -3.56 11.50
N TYR A 298 6.07 -3.95 12.14
CA TYR A 298 4.87 -4.48 11.52
C TYR A 298 4.15 -3.42 10.66
N GLY A 299 3.32 -3.87 9.73
CA GLY A 299 2.34 -3.04 9.06
C GLY A 299 2.31 -3.19 7.54
N GLU A 300 1.20 -2.73 6.97
CA GLU A 300 0.95 -2.67 5.54
C GLU A 300 2.04 -1.93 4.77
N SER A 301 2.16 -2.28 3.49
CA SER A 301 3.03 -1.60 2.54
C SER A 301 2.68 -0.13 2.39
N SER A 302 3.70 0.73 2.51
CA SER A 302 3.52 2.18 2.35
C SER A 302 2.87 2.49 1.00
N PHE A 303 1.87 3.38 1.00
CA PHE A 303 1.00 3.82 -0.12
C PHE A 303 0.23 2.73 -0.90
N LEU A 304 0.67 1.47 -0.84
CA LEU A 304 0.12 0.32 -1.57
C LEU A 304 -1.05 -0.33 -0.80
N ASP A 305 -2.01 0.49 -0.41
CA ASP A 305 -3.13 0.19 0.50
C ASP A 305 -4.30 -0.60 -0.09
N TRP A 306 -4.34 -0.76 -1.41
CA TRP A 306 -5.25 -1.72 -2.05
C TRP A 306 -4.60 -3.10 -1.95
N ARG A 307 -4.69 -3.71 -0.78
CA ARG A 307 -4.01 -4.98 -0.44
C ARG A 307 -4.18 -6.07 -1.49
N GLU A 308 -5.34 -6.15 -2.16
CA GLU A 308 -5.62 -7.12 -3.22
C GLU A 308 -4.68 -6.99 -4.42
N GLN A 309 -4.02 -5.84 -4.56
CA GLN A 309 -3.06 -5.52 -5.62
C GLN A 309 -1.61 -5.86 -5.27
N THR A 310 -1.28 -6.12 -4.01
CA THR A 310 0.13 -6.22 -3.58
C THR A 310 0.42 -7.36 -2.61
N TYR A 311 -0.63 -7.96 -2.04
CA TYR A 311 -0.57 -9.13 -1.17
C TYR A 311 -1.26 -10.34 -1.79
N PRO A 312 -0.86 -11.57 -1.42
CA PRO A 312 -1.62 -12.75 -1.82
C PRO A 312 -3.04 -12.70 -1.24
N ARG A 313 -4.04 -13.11 -2.04
CA ARG A 313 -5.47 -12.99 -1.72
C ARG A 313 -5.90 -13.62 -0.39
N TRP A 314 -5.14 -14.59 0.13
CA TRP A 314 -5.46 -15.27 1.38
C TRP A 314 -5.12 -14.45 2.63
N MET A 315 -4.28 -13.41 2.52
CA MET A 315 -3.89 -12.58 3.67
C MET A 315 -5.04 -11.67 4.07
N ASP A 316 -5.54 -11.88 5.28
CA ASP A 316 -6.54 -11.01 5.90
C ASP A 316 -5.84 -9.83 6.64
N PRO A 317 -6.59 -8.86 7.18
CA PRO A 317 -5.99 -7.67 7.81
C PRO A 317 -4.98 -7.95 8.94
N LYS A 318 -5.14 -9.05 9.69
CA LYS A 318 -4.14 -9.39 10.74
C LYS A 318 -2.85 -9.94 10.12
N ASP A 319 -2.92 -10.64 9.00
CA ASP A 319 -1.78 -11.19 8.29
C ASP A 319 -1.00 -10.01 7.66
N ILE A 320 -1.72 -9.00 7.14
CA ILE A 320 -1.14 -7.74 6.62
C ILE A 320 -0.49 -6.92 7.73
N TYR A 321 -1.15 -6.77 8.88
CA TYR A 321 -0.54 -6.18 10.07
C TYR A 321 0.79 -6.87 10.39
N MET A 322 0.83 -8.20 10.42
CA MET A 322 2.05 -8.94 10.75
C MET A 322 3.15 -8.89 9.67
N SER A 323 2.90 -8.28 8.51
CA SER A 323 3.93 -8.16 7.47
C SER A 323 5.01 -7.15 7.84
N HIS A 324 6.25 -7.37 7.39
CA HIS A 324 7.38 -6.45 7.58
C HIS A 324 7.77 -5.85 6.23
N ASN A 325 7.10 -4.76 5.86
CA ASN A 325 7.29 -4.14 4.55
C ASN A 325 8.54 -3.27 4.45
N LEU A 326 9.22 -3.33 3.30
CA LEU A 326 10.46 -2.60 3.03
C LEU A 326 10.27 -1.08 3.15
N GLY A 327 9.40 -0.48 2.34
CA GLY A 327 9.12 0.95 2.37
C GLY A 327 8.65 1.44 3.74
N THR A 328 7.74 0.70 4.39
CA THR A 328 7.26 1.04 5.75
C THR A 328 8.39 1.02 6.77
N ASN A 329 9.26 0.01 6.75
CA ASN A 329 10.41 -0.06 7.65
C ASN A 329 11.47 1.02 7.35
N ALA A 330 11.67 1.37 6.07
CA ALA A 330 12.57 2.47 5.69
C ALA A 330 12.07 3.82 6.22
N VAL A 331 10.76 4.07 6.18
CA VAL A 331 10.13 5.26 6.77
C VAL A 331 10.28 5.27 8.30
N HIS A 332 10.04 4.15 8.97
CA HIS A 332 10.25 4.05 10.42
C HIS A 332 11.70 4.29 10.81
N TYR A 333 12.66 3.73 10.07
CA TYR A 333 14.08 4.00 10.28
C TYR A 333 14.38 5.50 10.23
N GLU A 334 13.96 6.16 9.16
CA GLU A 334 14.25 7.57 8.97
C GLU A 334 13.51 8.44 10.00
N THR A 335 12.34 8.00 10.46
CA THR A 335 11.63 8.66 11.57
C THR A 335 12.47 8.70 12.85
N TYR A 336 13.17 7.63 13.20
CA TYR A 336 14.05 7.61 14.37
C TYR A 336 15.35 8.40 14.17
N VAL A 337 15.89 8.42 12.94
CA VAL A 337 17.00 9.33 12.58
C VAL A 337 16.58 10.79 12.75
N ILE A 338 15.39 11.14 12.23
CA ILE A 338 14.80 12.48 12.36
C ILE A 338 14.56 12.84 13.81
N LEU A 339 13.95 11.97 14.62
CA LEU A 339 13.73 12.22 16.05
C LEU A 339 15.05 12.45 16.79
N SER A 340 16.10 11.71 16.45
CA SER A 340 17.44 11.95 16.99
C SER A 340 17.98 13.31 16.60
N ASN A 341 17.87 13.70 15.33
CA ASN A 341 18.32 15.00 14.83
C ASN A 341 17.52 16.17 15.44
N MET A 342 16.19 16.04 15.53
CA MET A 342 15.33 17.01 16.22
C MET A 342 15.72 17.14 17.70
N ALA A 343 15.98 16.02 18.40
CA ALA A 343 16.43 16.06 19.79
C ALA A 343 17.80 16.75 19.93
N LYS A 344 18.74 16.55 18.98
CA LYS A 344 20.02 17.28 18.93
C LYS A 344 19.81 18.79 18.75
N GLU A 345 18.93 19.20 17.82
CA GLU A 345 18.56 20.60 17.59
C GLU A 345 17.88 21.26 18.81
N LEU A 346 17.19 20.46 19.62
CA LEU A 346 16.55 20.86 20.89
C LEU A 346 17.43 20.62 22.13
N ALA A 347 18.69 20.23 21.93
CA ALA A 347 19.67 19.97 22.99
C ALA A 347 19.29 18.86 24.01
N ASP A 348 18.42 17.91 23.64
CA ASP A 348 18.10 16.71 24.43
C ASP A 348 18.97 15.52 24.02
N LYS A 349 20.15 15.41 24.64
CA LYS A 349 21.12 14.35 24.33
C LYS A 349 20.60 12.95 24.65
N GLY A 350 19.78 12.80 25.70
CA GLY A 350 19.29 11.48 26.12
C GLY A 350 18.29 10.90 25.13
N LEU A 351 17.38 11.73 24.62
CA LEU A 351 16.46 11.31 23.55
C LEU A 351 17.20 11.10 22.22
N ALA A 352 18.19 11.93 21.91
CA ALA A 352 19.02 11.74 20.73
C ALA A 352 19.69 10.36 20.70
N GLU A 353 20.36 9.98 21.79
CA GLU A 353 21.01 8.66 21.94
C GLU A 353 20.00 7.50 21.89
N LYS A 354 18.82 7.66 22.51
CA LYS A 354 17.75 6.65 22.46
C LYS A 354 17.33 6.38 21.01
N TYR A 355 16.99 7.42 20.25
CA TYR A 355 16.45 7.25 18.91
C TYR A 355 17.53 6.85 17.89
N ASP A 356 18.78 7.32 18.05
CA ASP A 356 19.91 6.79 17.28
C ASP A 356 20.06 5.28 17.49
N SER A 357 19.90 4.77 18.72
CA SER A 357 19.97 3.33 18.98
C SER A 357 18.84 2.56 18.29
N VAL A 358 17.60 3.08 18.32
CA VAL A 358 16.45 2.44 17.65
C VAL A 358 16.65 2.42 16.13
N ALA A 359 17.06 3.54 15.54
CA ALA A 359 17.36 3.63 14.11
C ALA A 359 18.43 2.61 13.69
N ASN A 360 19.53 2.53 14.44
CA ASN A 360 20.62 1.59 14.13
C ASN A 360 20.15 0.13 14.20
N SER A 361 19.38 -0.26 15.21
CA SER A 361 18.81 -1.60 15.30
C SER A 361 17.91 -1.92 14.11
N LEU A 362 17.06 -0.97 13.71
CA LEU A 362 16.15 -1.16 12.58
C LEU A 362 16.90 -1.25 11.23
N LYS A 363 17.94 -0.44 11.02
CA LYS A 363 18.82 -0.54 9.84
C LYS A 363 19.50 -1.91 9.75
N THR A 364 19.99 -2.43 10.87
CA THR A 364 20.56 -3.78 10.92
C THR A 364 19.51 -4.82 10.55
N ALA A 365 18.32 -4.75 11.15
CA ALA A 365 17.22 -5.68 10.88
C ALA A 365 16.77 -5.67 9.40
N ILE A 366 16.65 -4.50 8.77
CA ILE A 366 16.31 -4.38 7.34
C ILE A 366 17.36 -5.09 6.49
N ASN A 367 18.64 -4.82 6.74
CA ASN A 367 19.75 -5.43 6.00
C ASN A 367 19.90 -6.94 6.22
N GLU A 368 19.54 -7.44 7.40
CA GLU A 368 19.61 -8.86 7.72
C GLU A 368 18.46 -9.65 7.10
N HIS A 369 17.23 -9.14 7.21
CA HIS A 369 16.05 -9.94 6.92
C HIS A 369 15.45 -9.70 5.53
N LEU A 370 15.64 -8.51 4.94
CA LEU A 370 15.05 -8.17 3.64
C LEU A 370 16.05 -8.24 2.49
N TRP A 371 17.36 -8.13 2.73
CA TRP A 371 18.35 -8.19 1.65
C TRP A 371 18.40 -9.57 0.97
N SER A 372 18.15 -9.61 -0.34
CA SER A 372 18.26 -10.83 -1.13
C SER A 372 19.57 -10.88 -1.91
N LYS A 373 20.53 -11.68 -1.44
CA LYS A 373 21.80 -11.90 -2.17
C LYS A 373 21.61 -12.44 -3.59
N GLN A 374 20.57 -13.26 -3.81
CA GLN A 374 20.29 -13.84 -5.13
C GLN A 374 19.76 -12.79 -6.11
N LYS A 375 18.92 -11.88 -5.62
CA LYS A 375 18.29 -10.84 -6.45
C LYS A 375 19.14 -9.58 -6.56
N ALA A 376 20.04 -9.38 -5.60
CA ALA A 376 20.90 -8.20 -5.48
C ALA A 376 20.10 -6.89 -5.23
N TYR A 377 18.96 -7.03 -4.57
CA TYR A 377 18.08 -5.97 -4.07
C TYR A 377 17.30 -6.51 -2.84
N TYR A 378 16.51 -5.67 -2.17
CA TYR A 378 15.69 -6.06 -1.02
C TYR A 378 14.35 -6.70 -1.44
N GLY A 379 13.88 -7.68 -0.68
CA GLY A 379 12.54 -8.24 -0.87
C GLY A 379 11.45 -7.28 -0.40
N GLN A 380 10.30 -7.31 -1.08
CA GLN A 380 9.12 -6.47 -0.83
C GLN A 380 8.67 -6.46 0.65
N TYR A 381 8.56 -7.64 1.27
CA TYR A 381 8.21 -7.80 2.69
C TYR A 381 8.46 -9.22 3.21
N LEU A 382 8.47 -9.38 4.54
CA LEU A 382 8.25 -10.68 5.20
C LEU A 382 6.74 -10.90 5.42
N TYR A 383 6.26 -12.13 5.20
CA TYR A 383 4.86 -12.52 5.42
C TYR A 383 4.74 -13.99 5.83
N GLY A 384 3.62 -14.34 6.46
CA GLY A 384 3.34 -15.67 7.00
C GLY A 384 2.50 -15.60 8.26
N ARG A 385 2.50 -16.68 9.05
CA ARG A 385 1.83 -16.73 10.37
C ARG A 385 2.83 -17.09 11.46
N ASN A 386 2.99 -18.38 11.76
CA ASN A 386 3.95 -18.83 12.77
C ASN A 386 5.37 -18.85 12.21
N TYR A 387 5.49 -19.11 10.91
CA TYR A 387 6.73 -19.05 10.16
C TYR A 387 6.60 -18.01 9.06
N ILE A 388 7.57 -17.10 8.99
CA ILE A 388 7.60 -16.01 8.03
C ILE A 388 8.58 -16.32 6.90
N SER A 389 8.25 -15.85 5.69
CA SER A 389 9.06 -15.97 4.49
C SER A 389 9.17 -14.62 3.79
N VAL A 390 10.26 -14.40 3.06
CA VAL A 390 10.45 -13.19 2.26
C VAL A 390 9.69 -13.29 0.93
N SER A 391 8.94 -12.25 0.56
CA SER A 391 8.49 -12.05 -0.81
C SER A 391 9.68 -11.52 -1.63
N PRO A 392 10.20 -12.27 -2.62
CA PRO A 392 11.39 -11.87 -3.37
C PRO A 392 11.08 -10.87 -4.51
N ARG A 393 9.86 -10.32 -4.54
CA ARG A 393 9.48 -9.23 -5.46
C ARG A 393 10.25 -7.97 -5.08
N SER A 394 10.56 -7.13 -6.06
CA SER A 394 11.05 -5.79 -5.79
C SER A 394 9.88 -4.88 -5.41
N GLU A 395 10.18 -3.83 -4.63
CA GLU A 395 9.27 -2.76 -4.27
C GLU A 395 10.02 -1.43 -4.41
N THR A 396 9.72 -0.69 -5.47
CA THR A 396 10.62 0.36 -5.97
C THR A 396 10.78 1.54 -5.02
N LEU A 397 9.71 1.94 -4.31
CA LEU A 397 9.81 3.05 -3.38
C LEU A 397 10.72 2.66 -2.20
N GLY A 398 10.52 1.48 -1.61
CA GLY A 398 11.38 0.96 -0.55
C GLY A 398 12.84 0.84 -0.96
N GLU A 399 13.14 0.36 -2.16
CA GLU A 399 14.51 0.35 -2.71
C GLU A 399 15.10 1.77 -2.78
N ALA A 400 14.33 2.73 -3.31
CA ALA A 400 14.76 4.13 -3.39
C ALA A 400 15.02 4.73 -1.99
N LEU A 401 14.13 4.50 -1.04
CA LEU A 401 14.25 4.99 0.33
C LEU A 401 15.45 4.36 1.05
N CYS A 402 15.74 3.07 0.82
CA CYS A 402 16.92 2.43 1.39
C CYS A 402 18.23 3.07 0.93
N ILE A 403 18.28 3.62 -0.29
CA ILE A 403 19.42 4.38 -0.81
C ILE A 403 19.42 5.81 -0.26
N LEU A 404 18.27 6.49 -0.32
CA LEU A 404 18.15 7.90 0.06
C LEU A 404 18.42 8.14 1.55
N PHE A 405 17.97 7.22 2.41
CA PHE A 405 18.15 7.27 3.87
C PHE A 405 19.42 6.55 4.35
N ASP A 406 20.30 6.12 3.42
CA ASP A 406 21.56 5.44 3.74
C ASP A 406 21.36 4.17 4.59
N ILE A 407 20.25 3.46 4.39
CA ILE A 407 19.99 2.13 5.00
C ILE A 407 20.86 1.08 4.31
N ALA A 408 20.92 1.13 2.98
CA ALA A 408 21.75 0.24 2.20
C ALA A 408 23.23 0.56 2.38
N ASP A 409 24.04 -0.49 2.52
CA ASP A 409 25.50 -0.34 2.61
C ASP A 409 26.04 0.33 1.35
N SER A 410 27.07 1.17 1.48
CA SER A 410 27.65 1.96 0.38
C SER A 410 28.11 1.12 -0.82
N GLU A 411 28.42 -0.17 -0.61
CA GLU A 411 28.79 -1.11 -1.67
C GLU A 411 27.56 -1.67 -2.42
N LYS A 412 26.39 -1.72 -1.76
CA LYS A 412 25.14 -2.25 -2.32
C LYS A 412 24.38 -1.24 -3.17
N VAL A 413 24.50 0.07 -2.91
CA VAL A 413 23.65 1.09 -3.58
C VAL A 413 23.75 1.05 -5.10
N LYS A 414 24.95 0.84 -5.67
CA LYS A 414 25.14 0.67 -7.12
C LYS A 414 24.50 -0.62 -7.62
N ILE A 415 24.69 -1.70 -6.88
CA ILE A 415 24.15 -3.02 -7.20
C ILE A 415 22.62 -2.97 -7.24
N ILE A 416 21.97 -2.29 -6.29
CA ILE A 416 20.52 -2.14 -6.22
C ILE A 416 19.98 -1.46 -7.48
N ILE A 417 20.53 -0.31 -7.87
CA ILE A 417 20.10 0.40 -9.09
C ILE A 417 20.31 -0.45 -10.35
N GLU A 418 21.40 -1.21 -10.41
CA GLU A 418 21.72 -2.04 -11.57
C GLU A 418 20.88 -3.32 -11.67
N ASN A 419 20.23 -3.76 -10.58
CA ASN A 419 19.51 -5.04 -10.53
C ASN A 419 18.00 -4.91 -10.27
N THR A 420 17.52 -3.77 -9.75
CA THR A 420 16.07 -3.55 -9.54
C THR A 420 15.35 -3.50 -10.89
N PRO A 421 14.32 -4.33 -11.12
CA PRO A 421 13.59 -4.37 -12.39
C PRO A 421 13.02 -3.01 -12.80
N THR A 422 13.35 -2.58 -14.01
CA THR A 422 12.79 -1.40 -14.67
C THR A 422 12.13 -1.84 -15.98
N THR A 423 11.02 -1.23 -16.38
CA THR A 423 10.36 -1.53 -17.68
C THR A 423 10.48 -0.34 -18.63
N THR A 424 10.07 -0.52 -19.89
CA THR A 424 10.21 0.49 -20.96
C THR A 424 9.67 1.89 -20.61
N PHE A 425 8.64 1.97 -19.78
CA PHE A 425 7.95 3.23 -19.48
C PHE A 425 8.29 3.81 -18.11
N GLY A 426 9.07 3.12 -17.29
CA GLY A 426 9.38 3.49 -15.91
C GLY A 426 9.60 2.26 -15.04
N THR A 427 9.82 2.49 -13.76
CA THR A 427 10.03 1.44 -12.78
C THR A 427 8.69 1.12 -12.11
N PRO A 428 8.14 -0.10 -12.27
CA PRO A 428 6.85 -0.44 -11.69
C PRO A 428 6.91 -0.45 -10.16
N CYS A 429 5.77 -0.26 -9.49
CA CYS A 429 5.72 -0.24 -8.02
C CYS A 429 6.21 -1.57 -7.43
N ILE A 430 5.84 -2.69 -8.07
CA ILE A 430 6.31 -4.04 -7.73
C ILE A 430 6.72 -4.80 -9.00
N TYR A 431 7.59 -5.80 -8.87
CA TYR A 431 7.93 -6.71 -9.98
C TYR A 431 8.34 -8.12 -9.51
N PRO A 432 7.96 -9.20 -10.23
CA PRO A 432 7.02 -9.23 -11.34
C PRO A 432 5.58 -8.89 -10.90
N GLN A 433 4.71 -8.63 -11.89
CA GLN A 433 3.31 -8.32 -11.64
C GLN A 433 2.53 -9.57 -11.18
N ILE A 434 1.42 -9.35 -10.49
CA ILE A 434 0.52 -10.40 -10.02
C ILE A 434 -0.54 -10.66 -11.10
N PRO A 435 -0.79 -11.92 -11.51
CA PRO A 435 -1.74 -12.22 -12.58
C PRO A 435 -3.20 -11.96 -12.15
N ASN A 436 -4.08 -11.74 -13.12
CA ASN A 436 -5.53 -11.62 -12.92
C ASN A 436 -5.93 -10.47 -11.97
N ILE A 437 -5.12 -9.40 -11.93
CA ILE A 437 -5.39 -8.18 -11.18
C ILE A 437 -5.24 -7.00 -12.15
N PRO A 438 -6.25 -6.13 -12.27
CA PRO A 438 -6.20 -4.99 -13.18
C PRO A 438 -5.21 -3.92 -12.68
N PRO A 439 -4.63 -3.10 -13.59
CA PRO A 439 -3.62 -2.12 -13.23
C PRO A 439 -4.11 -1.05 -12.25
N TYR A 440 -3.35 -0.85 -11.17
CA TYR A 440 -3.43 0.32 -10.29
C TYR A 440 -2.14 0.43 -9.47
N HIS A 441 -2.04 -0.34 -8.39
CA HIS A 441 -0.81 -0.59 -7.64
C HIS A 441 0.00 -1.72 -8.28
N ASN A 442 -0.67 -2.82 -8.64
CA ASN A 442 -0.11 -3.87 -9.50
C ASN A 442 -0.07 -3.38 -10.94
N ASN A 443 0.93 -3.80 -11.71
CA ASN A 443 1.10 -3.41 -13.10
C ASN A 443 1.05 -1.88 -13.33
N GLY A 444 1.43 -1.12 -12.30
CA GLY A 444 1.36 0.33 -12.27
C GLY A 444 2.76 0.94 -12.11
N ILE A 445 3.03 1.98 -12.89
CA ILE A 445 4.14 2.91 -12.67
C ILE A 445 3.52 4.19 -12.11
N TRP A 446 3.98 4.62 -10.94
CA TRP A 446 3.52 5.85 -10.30
C TRP A 446 4.62 6.91 -10.45
N PRO A 447 4.35 8.08 -11.08
CA PRO A 447 5.40 9.06 -11.38
C PRO A 447 6.17 9.56 -10.16
N PHE A 448 5.55 9.60 -8.97
CA PHE A 448 6.26 9.98 -7.75
C PHE A 448 7.25 8.89 -7.29
N VAL A 449 6.92 7.61 -7.44
CA VAL A 449 7.85 6.50 -7.18
C VAL A 449 9.03 6.58 -8.14
N GLU A 450 8.77 6.87 -9.42
CA GLU A 450 9.81 7.10 -10.41
C GLU A 450 10.69 8.31 -10.05
N ALA A 451 10.11 9.38 -9.49
CA ALA A 451 10.86 10.54 -9.01
C ALA A 451 11.79 10.19 -7.84
N TYR A 452 11.32 9.40 -6.86
CA TYR A 452 12.17 8.89 -5.77
C TYR A 452 13.28 7.97 -6.31
N TRP A 453 12.96 7.07 -7.22
CA TRP A 453 13.92 6.18 -7.86
C TRP A 453 14.99 6.99 -8.62
N THR A 454 14.57 7.99 -9.39
CA THR A 454 15.47 8.90 -10.11
C THR A 454 16.39 9.67 -9.15
N TRP A 455 15.85 10.12 -8.01
CA TRP A 455 16.64 10.79 -6.97
C TRP A 455 17.67 9.86 -6.33
N ALA A 456 17.28 8.62 -6.04
CA ALA A 456 18.19 7.59 -5.54
C ALA A 456 19.31 7.31 -6.55
N SER A 457 18.96 7.18 -7.84
CA SER A 457 19.91 6.96 -8.92
C SER A 457 20.88 8.13 -9.12
N ALA A 458 20.42 9.37 -8.95
CA ALA A 458 21.28 10.56 -8.97
C ALA A 458 22.25 10.56 -7.79
N LYS A 459 21.80 10.21 -6.57
CA LYS A 459 22.65 10.07 -5.37
C LYS A 459 23.78 9.04 -5.57
N VAL A 460 23.52 7.98 -6.33
CA VAL A 460 24.46 6.89 -6.62
C VAL A 460 25.37 7.17 -7.82
N GLY A 461 25.02 8.15 -8.65
CA GLY A 461 25.75 8.49 -9.86
C GLY A 461 25.43 7.58 -11.06
N ASN A 462 24.25 6.97 -11.12
CA ASN A 462 23.85 6.09 -12.22
C ASN A 462 23.14 6.88 -13.34
N THR A 463 23.92 7.35 -14.32
CA THR A 463 23.42 8.17 -15.44
C THR A 463 22.30 7.52 -16.23
N LYS A 464 22.38 6.22 -16.54
CA LYS A 464 21.36 5.55 -17.36
C LYS A 464 20.02 5.50 -16.64
N SER A 465 20.03 5.20 -15.34
CA SER A 465 18.81 5.18 -14.54
C SER A 465 18.22 6.59 -14.39
N VAL A 466 19.06 7.61 -14.18
CA VAL A 466 18.59 9.01 -14.15
C VAL A 466 17.96 9.40 -15.49
N GLU A 467 18.61 9.14 -16.62
CA GLU A 467 18.04 9.44 -17.94
C GLU A 467 16.70 8.73 -18.18
N HIS A 468 16.59 7.47 -17.75
CA HIS A 468 15.36 6.69 -17.87
C HIS A 468 14.22 7.29 -17.06
N GLY A 469 14.45 7.60 -15.79
CA GLY A 469 13.41 8.15 -14.93
C GLY A 469 13.00 9.57 -15.30
N LEU A 470 13.96 10.41 -15.72
CA LEU A 470 13.64 11.71 -16.31
C LEU A 470 12.74 11.54 -17.55
N ALA A 471 13.09 10.62 -18.45
CA ALA A 471 12.31 10.36 -19.65
C ALA A 471 10.90 9.81 -19.34
N SER A 472 10.75 8.96 -18.33
CA SER A 472 9.46 8.42 -17.89
C SER A 472 8.50 9.53 -17.45
N VAL A 473 8.93 10.39 -16.53
CA VAL A 473 8.11 11.49 -15.99
C VAL A 473 7.82 12.56 -17.06
N ILE A 474 8.83 12.97 -17.85
CA ILE A 474 8.65 13.93 -18.95
C ILE A 474 7.68 13.39 -19.99
N ARG A 475 7.85 12.13 -20.41
CA ARG A 475 6.98 11.51 -21.43
C ARG A 475 5.53 11.51 -20.96
N ALA A 476 5.25 10.98 -19.77
CA ALA A 476 3.88 10.85 -19.27
C ALA A 476 3.18 12.21 -19.17
N SER A 477 3.80 13.16 -18.48
CA SER A 477 3.23 14.50 -18.29
C SER A 477 3.08 15.28 -19.61
N SER A 478 4.01 15.12 -20.57
CA SER A 478 3.91 15.75 -21.90
C SER A 478 2.80 15.14 -22.77
N LEU A 479 2.63 13.82 -22.75
CA LEU A 479 1.61 13.14 -23.56
C LEU A 479 0.20 13.39 -23.02
N PHE A 480 0.05 13.42 -21.70
CA PHE A 480 -1.27 13.52 -21.06
C PHE A 480 -1.65 14.96 -20.71
N LEU A 481 -0.71 15.90 -20.81
CA LEU A 481 -0.91 17.33 -20.54
C LEU A 481 -1.51 17.59 -19.14
N THR A 482 -1.03 16.79 -18.19
CA THR A 482 -1.28 16.85 -16.75
C THR A 482 -0.37 15.86 -16.03
N ASN A 483 -0.10 16.06 -14.75
CA ASN A 483 0.55 15.06 -13.91
C ASN A 483 -0.50 14.00 -13.44
N LYS A 484 -0.56 12.87 -14.16
CA LYS A 484 -1.43 11.72 -13.84
C LYS A 484 -0.96 10.97 -12.59
N GLU A 485 -1.89 10.32 -11.90
CA GLU A 485 -1.62 9.53 -10.70
C GLU A 485 -0.73 8.30 -10.97
N ASN A 486 -1.10 7.51 -11.98
CA ASN A 486 -0.42 6.27 -12.33
C ASN A 486 -0.53 5.98 -13.85
N ILE A 487 0.27 5.05 -14.35
CA ILE A 487 0.22 4.55 -15.73
C ILE A 487 0.41 3.03 -15.76
N VAL A 488 -0.15 2.35 -16.76
CA VAL A 488 -0.02 0.91 -16.94
C VAL A 488 1.42 0.58 -17.35
N ALA A 489 2.08 -0.33 -16.63
CA ALA A 489 3.48 -0.67 -16.86
C ALA A 489 3.74 -1.36 -18.22
N GLU A 490 2.74 -2.07 -18.77
CA GLU A 490 2.82 -2.73 -20.08
C GLU A 490 2.71 -1.76 -21.26
N THR A 491 1.87 -0.72 -21.16
CA THR A 491 1.51 0.13 -22.31
C THR A 491 2.05 1.55 -22.18
N GLY A 492 2.39 1.99 -20.97
CA GLY A 492 2.80 3.37 -20.69
C GLY A 492 1.67 4.38 -20.88
N ASP A 493 0.40 3.93 -20.88
CA ASP A 493 -0.81 4.74 -20.95
C ASP A 493 -1.49 4.80 -19.57
N TYR A 494 -2.21 5.88 -19.28
CA TYR A 494 -3.08 5.93 -18.10
C TYR A 494 -4.39 5.17 -18.33
N MET A 495 -4.80 5.02 -19.59
CA MET A 495 -5.98 4.22 -19.97
C MET A 495 -5.71 2.73 -19.67
N GLY A 496 -6.62 2.12 -18.91
CA GLY A 496 -6.49 0.75 -18.43
C GLY A 496 -6.21 0.62 -16.93
N THR A 497 -5.95 1.75 -16.24
CA THR A 497 -5.87 1.79 -14.78
C THR A 497 -7.28 1.79 -14.17
N GLU A 498 -7.47 1.14 -13.01
CA GLU A 498 -8.76 1.09 -12.31
C GLU A 498 -9.24 2.47 -11.89
N ILE A 499 -8.31 3.29 -11.37
CA ILE A 499 -8.57 4.68 -11.00
C ILE A 499 -7.32 5.53 -11.20
N ASN A 500 -7.56 6.79 -11.55
CA ASN A 500 -6.53 7.78 -11.86
C ASN A 500 -7.07 9.20 -11.70
N SER A 501 -6.23 10.12 -11.23
CA SER A 501 -6.53 11.56 -11.14
C SER A 501 -5.58 12.39 -12.01
N ASP A 502 -6.13 13.44 -12.64
CA ASP A 502 -5.36 14.58 -13.13
C ASP A 502 -4.82 15.39 -11.95
N ARG A 503 -3.78 16.21 -12.21
CA ARG A 503 -3.11 17.05 -11.21
C ARG A 503 -2.94 16.31 -9.89
N GLN A 504 -2.40 15.11 -9.97
CA GLN A 504 -2.25 14.30 -8.79
C GLN A 504 -1.03 14.81 -8.01
N LEU A 505 -1.22 15.12 -6.73
CA LEU A 505 -0.26 15.84 -5.90
C LEU A 505 1.13 15.20 -5.86
N TRP A 506 1.19 13.87 -5.74
CA TRP A 506 2.43 13.10 -5.78
C TRP A 506 3.19 13.34 -7.08
N SER A 507 2.49 13.24 -8.20
CA SER A 507 3.07 13.35 -9.53
C SER A 507 3.46 14.79 -9.86
N VAL A 508 2.66 15.77 -9.43
CA VAL A 508 3.01 17.20 -9.48
C VAL A 508 4.32 17.43 -8.72
N ALA A 509 4.40 16.95 -7.47
CA ALA A 509 5.59 17.10 -6.65
C ALA A 509 6.80 16.35 -7.22
N GLY A 510 6.59 15.18 -7.81
CA GLY A 510 7.61 14.36 -8.46
C GLY A 510 8.20 15.01 -9.71
N ASN A 511 7.38 15.65 -10.54
CA ASN A 511 7.83 16.43 -11.69
C ASN A 511 8.69 17.63 -11.24
N LEU A 512 8.20 18.39 -10.26
CA LEU A 512 8.95 19.51 -9.67
C LEU A 512 10.27 19.05 -9.03
N ALA A 513 10.31 17.85 -8.44
CA ALA A 513 11.53 17.28 -7.86
C ALA A 513 12.62 17.02 -8.91
N MET A 514 12.29 16.85 -10.19
CA MET A 514 13.30 16.79 -11.27
C MET A 514 14.14 18.07 -11.30
N VAL A 515 13.51 19.23 -11.10
CA VAL A 515 14.22 20.52 -11.01
C VAL A 515 14.96 20.64 -9.68
N TYR A 516 14.26 20.48 -8.56
CA TYR A 516 14.82 20.78 -7.24
C TYR A 516 15.84 19.74 -6.74
N ARG A 517 15.53 18.45 -6.85
CA ARG A 517 16.35 17.35 -6.31
C ARG A 517 17.39 16.83 -7.29
N ILE A 518 17.12 16.88 -8.60
CA ILE A 518 18.02 16.32 -9.62
C ILE A 518 18.86 17.42 -10.27
N PHE A 519 18.23 18.33 -11.03
CA PHE A 519 18.95 19.32 -11.82
C PHE A 519 19.67 20.38 -10.98
N MET A 520 19.01 20.88 -9.93
CA MET A 520 19.62 21.82 -8.98
C MET A 520 20.35 21.07 -7.86
N GLY A 521 19.96 19.83 -7.57
CA GLY A 521 20.61 19.00 -6.56
C GLY A 521 20.49 19.55 -5.15
N MET A 522 19.36 20.15 -4.79
CA MET A 522 19.18 20.83 -3.50
C MET A 522 19.00 19.84 -2.35
N ASP A 523 19.84 20.02 -1.34
CA ASP A 523 19.86 19.26 -0.09
C ASP A 523 19.82 20.25 1.08
N PHE A 524 18.67 20.32 1.75
CA PHE A 524 18.39 21.28 2.82
C PHE A 524 18.81 20.70 4.17
N GLN A 525 19.64 21.44 4.88
CA GLN A 525 20.19 21.07 6.19
C GLN A 525 19.78 22.12 7.23
N PRO A 526 19.82 21.80 8.54
CA PRO A 526 19.45 22.76 9.59
C PRO A 526 20.20 24.10 9.47
N ASP A 527 21.47 24.07 9.09
CA ASP A 527 22.36 25.24 9.05
C ASP A 527 22.79 25.68 7.64
N ALA A 528 22.42 24.97 6.57
CA ALA A 528 22.89 25.24 5.22
C ALA A 528 21.98 24.69 4.11
N LEU A 529 22.14 25.20 2.89
CA LEU A 529 21.67 24.58 1.66
C LEU A 529 22.88 24.05 0.89
N SER A 530 22.92 22.75 0.63
CA SER A 530 23.96 22.07 -0.15
C SER A 530 23.48 21.79 -1.57
N PHE A 531 24.42 21.80 -2.52
CA PHE A 531 24.16 21.51 -3.94
C PHE A 531 24.92 20.27 -4.41
N LYS A 532 24.20 19.34 -5.04
CA LYS A 532 24.70 18.10 -5.68
C LYS A 532 23.95 17.86 -7.00
N PRO A 533 24.01 18.79 -7.96
CA PRO A 533 23.27 18.69 -9.22
C PRO A 533 23.73 17.47 -10.02
N PHE A 534 22.76 16.79 -10.64
CA PHE A 534 22.99 15.71 -11.59
C PHE A 534 22.35 16.09 -12.92
N ILE A 535 23.19 16.26 -13.94
CA ILE A 535 22.79 16.76 -15.26
C ILE A 535 23.33 15.80 -16.31
N PRO A 536 22.51 14.91 -16.89
CA PRO A 536 22.97 14.04 -17.96
C PRO A 536 23.39 14.87 -19.19
N GLN A 537 24.33 14.37 -19.99
CA GLN A 537 24.90 15.09 -21.12
C GLN A 537 23.83 15.51 -22.15
N LYS A 538 22.75 14.72 -22.31
CA LYS A 538 21.61 15.03 -23.17
C LYS A 538 20.81 16.27 -22.73
N TYR A 539 20.98 16.69 -21.48
CA TYR A 539 20.39 17.88 -20.89
C TYR A 539 21.45 18.98 -20.69
N THR A 540 22.60 18.93 -21.38
CA THR A 540 23.61 20.00 -21.28
C THR A 540 23.06 21.37 -21.66
N GLY A 541 23.72 22.43 -21.20
CA GLY A 541 23.36 23.81 -21.48
C GLY A 541 23.36 24.66 -20.21
N ILE A 542 22.76 25.84 -20.31
CA ILE A 542 22.54 26.73 -19.17
C ILE A 542 21.14 26.51 -18.64
N ARG A 543 21.01 26.49 -17.31
CA ARG A 543 19.72 26.55 -16.62
C ARG A 543 19.76 27.56 -15.49
N SER A 544 18.62 28.19 -15.21
CA SER A 544 18.50 29.13 -14.11
C SER A 544 17.22 28.92 -13.32
N LEU A 545 17.30 29.21 -12.03
CA LEU A 545 16.17 29.31 -11.11
C LEU A 545 16.22 30.69 -10.47
N LYS A 546 15.32 31.58 -10.89
CA LYS A 546 15.25 32.97 -10.43
C LYS A 546 14.19 33.14 -9.36
N ASN A 547 14.37 34.14 -8.51
CA ASN A 547 13.45 34.46 -7.42
C ASN A 547 13.22 33.29 -6.46
N PHE A 548 14.23 32.44 -6.25
CA PHE A 548 14.14 31.32 -5.32
C PHE A 548 14.19 31.82 -3.88
N LYS A 549 13.09 31.70 -3.14
CA LYS A 549 13.03 32.09 -1.74
C LYS A 549 13.64 30.98 -0.87
N TYR A 550 14.67 31.33 -0.10
CA TYR A 550 15.25 30.45 0.91
C TYR A 550 15.44 31.23 2.20
N ARG A 551 14.60 30.93 3.21
CA ARG A 551 14.58 31.62 4.51
C ARG A 551 14.46 33.14 4.32
N GLN A 552 15.45 33.90 4.79
CA GLN A 552 15.50 35.37 4.70
C GLN A 552 16.14 35.89 3.39
N SER A 553 16.37 35.00 2.43
CA SER A 553 17.02 35.32 1.17
C SER A 553 16.13 35.09 -0.04
N LEU A 554 16.39 35.90 -1.06
CA LEU A 554 16.00 35.67 -2.44
C LEU A 554 17.26 35.29 -3.21
N ILE A 555 17.23 34.17 -3.93
CA ILE A 555 18.40 33.60 -4.58
C ILE A 555 18.10 33.43 -6.06
N ASP A 556 19.01 33.91 -6.90
CA ASP A 556 19.06 33.55 -8.32
C ASP A 556 20.18 32.54 -8.52
N ILE A 557 19.85 31.37 -9.05
CA ILE A 557 20.80 30.28 -9.29
C ILE A 557 20.99 30.12 -10.79
N THR A 558 22.23 30.08 -11.25
CA THR A 558 22.59 29.69 -12.61
C THR A 558 23.51 28.47 -12.54
N ILE A 559 23.19 27.43 -13.31
CA ILE A 559 24.05 26.27 -13.50
C ILE A 559 24.47 26.20 -14.97
N ASP A 560 25.77 26.12 -15.21
CA ASP A 560 26.39 25.99 -16.53
C ASP A 560 27.02 24.59 -16.68
N GLY A 561 26.59 23.87 -17.73
CA GLY A 561 27.20 22.63 -18.16
C GLY A 561 26.43 21.37 -17.75
N TYR A 562 27.11 20.23 -17.82
CA TYR A 562 26.55 18.93 -17.46
C TYR A 562 27.49 18.16 -16.53
N GLY A 563 26.99 17.09 -15.91
CA GLY A 563 27.80 16.21 -15.07
C GLY A 563 27.10 15.82 -13.77
N ASP A 564 27.81 15.05 -12.96
CA ASP A 564 27.38 14.58 -11.64
C ASP A 564 28.17 15.25 -10.49
N ASN A 565 29.05 16.20 -10.81
CA ASN A 565 29.86 16.94 -9.84
C ASN A 565 29.99 18.42 -10.22
N ILE A 566 30.17 19.26 -9.20
CA ILE A 566 30.41 20.70 -9.34
C ILE A 566 31.92 20.94 -9.49
N GLN A 567 32.33 21.65 -10.54
CA GLN A 567 33.69 22.16 -10.71
C GLN A 567 33.96 23.37 -9.82
N SER A 568 33.02 24.33 -9.79
CA SER A 568 33.11 25.50 -8.93
C SER A 568 31.73 26.05 -8.59
N LEU A 569 31.60 26.61 -7.39
CA LEU A 569 30.42 27.32 -6.94
C LEU A 569 30.83 28.70 -6.42
N SER A 570 30.10 29.73 -6.81
CA SER A 570 30.29 31.09 -6.30
C SER A 570 29.01 31.69 -5.75
N LEU A 571 29.14 32.50 -4.71
CA LEU A 571 28.10 33.32 -4.09
C LEU A 571 28.49 34.79 -4.27
N ASP A 572 27.66 35.55 -4.97
CA ASP A 572 27.89 36.97 -5.30
C ASP A 572 29.27 37.21 -5.96
N GLY A 573 29.66 36.29 -6.85
CA GLY A 573 30.94 36.32 -7.58
C GLY A 573 32.16 35.85 -6.76
N LYS A 574 31.99 35.52 -5.47
CA LYS A 574 33.06 34.96 -4.64
C LYS A 574 32.98 33.44 -4.63
N LEU A 575 34.07 32.78 -5.01
CA LEU A 575 34.18 31.31 -4.95
C LEU A 575 34.04 30.80 -3.51
N LEU A 576 33.26 29.74 -3.34
CA LEU A 576 33.11 29.02 -2.07
C LEU A 576 34.03 27.79 -2.04
N SER A 577 34.51 27.43 -0.85
CA SER A 577 35.34 26.24 -0.62
C SER A 577 34.54 24.95 -0.50
N THR A 578 33.22 25.06 -0.38
CA THR A 578 32.28 23.94 -0.29
C THR A 578 31.08 24.23 -1.19
N ASN A 579 30.37 23.19 -1.62
CA ASN A 579 29.16 23.31 -2.43
C ASN A 579 27.93 23.66 -1.57
N LYS A 580 28.10 24.53 -0.58
CA LYS A 580 27.08 24.88 0.41
C LYS A 580 26.98 26.38 0.59
N ILE A 581 25.77 26.89 0.78
CA ILE A 581 25.52 28.24 1.26
C ILE A 581 24.99 28.20 2.71
N PRO A 582 25.41 29.12 3.59
CA PRO A 582 24.90 29.17 4.96
C PRO A 582 23.39 29.46 4.99
N GLY A 583 22.67 28.82 5.90
CA GLY A 583 21.22 28.99 6.06
C GLY A 583 20.81 30.27 6.79
N ASN A 584 21.76 31.12 7.19
CA ASN A 584 21.52 32.40 7.86
C ASN A 584 21.83 33.62 6.98
N ILE A 585 22.09 33.41 5.68
CA ILE A 585 22.21 34.52 4.72
C ILE A 585 20.86 35.24 4.58
N SER A 586 20.92 36.52 4.18
CA SER A 586 19.73 37.37 4.04
C SER A 586 19.88 38.35 2.88
N GLY A 587 18.78 38.70 2.23
CA GLY A 587 18.77 39.63 1.10
C GLY A 587 18.82 38.91 -0.24
N HIS A 588 19.20 39.63 -1.30
CA HIS A 588 19.25 39.08 -2.65
C HIS A 588 20.65 38.61 -2.99
N HIS A 589 20.79 37.34 -3.37
CA HIS A 589 22.05 36.71 -3.71
C HIS A 589 22.03 36.06 -5.08
N LYS A 590 23.21 35.97 -5.71
CA LYS A 590 23.44 35.24 -6.96
C LYS A 590 24.36 34.07 -6.72
N ILE A 591 23.93 32.89 -7.14
CA ILE A 591 24.72 31.66 -7.11
C ILE A 591 25.03 31.27 -8.55
N HIS A 592 26.31 31.03 -8.83
CA HIS A 592 26.74 30.44 -10.09
C HIS A 592 27.45 29.12 -9.83
N ILE A 593 26.96 28.05 -10.46
CA ILE A 593 27.49 26.70 -10.37
C ILE A 593 28.03 26.32 -11.75
N GLN A 594 29.33 26.06 -11.83
CA GLN A 594 29.94 25.45 -13.00
C GLN A 594 30.02 23.94 -12.79
N MET A 595 29.42 23.17 -13.68
CA MET A 595 29.54 21.71 -13.68
C MET A 595 30.92 21.28 -14.20
N ASN A 596 31.34 20.08 -13.83
CA ASN A 596 32.61 19.49 -14.30
C ASN A 596 32.63 19.11 -15.79
N ASN A 597 31.48 19.03 -16.47
CA ASN A 597 31.37 18.54 -17.84
C ASN A 597 31.89 17.10 -18.01
N GLU A 598 31.79 16.32 -16.94
CA GLU A 598 32.15 14.90 -16.92
C GLU A 598 30.99 14.10 -16.33
N ILE A 599 30.76 12.93 -16.89
CA ILE A 599 29.82 11.95 -16.36
C ILE A 599 30.60 10.65 -16.19
N ALA A 600 30.46 10.03 -15.01
CA ALA A 600 31.01 8.71 -14.77
C ALA A 600 30.56 7.73 -15.88
N GLN A 601 31.42 6.73 -16.18
CA GLN A 601 31.11 5.73 -17.23
C GLN A 601 29.70 5.15 -17.06
N PRO A 602 28.98 4.81 -18.15
CA PRO A 602 27.58 4.43 -18.05
C PRO A 602 27.37 3.17 -17.21
N SER A 603 26.78 3.31 -16.02
CA SER A 603 26.30 2.18 -15.20
C SER A 603 25.11 1.48 -15.86
N GLY A 604 24.90 0.20 -15.55
CA GLY A 604 23.80 -0.59 -16.10
C GLY A 604 22.43 -0.18 -15.53
N ILE A 605 21.36 -0.63 -16.18
CA ILE A 605 20.01 -0.72 -15.61
C ILE A 605 19.44 -2.10 -15.94
N ASN A 606 18.60 -2.65 -15.07
CA ASN A 606 17.92 -3.92 -15.32
C ASN A 606 16.61 -3.69 -16.07
N LEU A 607 16.72 -3.31 -17.35
CA LEU A 607 15.57 -3.11 -18.22
C LEU A 607 14.99 -4.46 -18.67
N LEU A 608 13.76 -4.74 -18.27
CA LEU A 608 13.04 -5.99 -18.54
C LEU A 608 11.69 -5.70 -19.20
N GLU A 609 11.17 -6.69 -19.92
CA GLU A 609 9.75 -6.69 -20.32
C GLU A 609 8.86 -6.86 -19.09
N THR A 610 7.66 -6.29 -19.14
CA THR A 610 6.66 -6.53 -18.10
C THR A 610 6.27 -8.00 -18.10
N THR A 611 6.40 -8.68 -16.95
CA THR A 611 6.04 -10.09 -16.79
C THR A 611 5.22 -10.31 -15.54
N PHE A 612 4.47 -11.42 -15.52
CA PHE A 612 3.62 -11.83 -14.41
C PHE A 612 4.19 -13.09 -13.74
N SER A 613 4.02 -13.18 -12.42
CA SER A 613 4.23 -14.45 -11.71
C SER A 613 3.11 -15.46 -12.02
N PRO A 614 3.31 -16.76 -11.76
CA PRO A 614 2.18 -17.68 -11.63
C PRO A 614 1.19 -17.23 -10.55
N ASP A 615 -0.05 -17.69 -10.65
CA ASP A 615 -1.04 -17.49 -9.59
C ASP A 615 -0.59 -18.17 -8.29
N THR A 616 -1.11 -17.68 -7.17
CA THR A 616 -0.80 -18.25 -5.84
C THR A 616 -1.57 -19.56 -5.68
N PRO A 617 -0.90 -20.69 -5.34
CA PRO A 617 -1.61 -21.95 -5.12
C PRO A 617 -2.65 -21.82 -4.00
N ASP A 618 -3.87 -22.26 -4.27
CA ASP A 618 -4.91 -22.43 -3.25
C ASP A 618 -4.73 -23.80 -2.59
N LEU A 619 -4.26 -23.79 -1.34
CA LEU A 619 -3.84 -25.00 -0.62
C LEU A 619 -4.91 -25.43 0.36
N THR A 620 -5.37 -26.67 0.21
CA THR A 620 -6.33 -27.29 1.12
C THR A 620 -5.82 -28.63 1.65
N VAL A 621 -6.49 -29.14 2.69
CA VAL A 621 -6.23 -30.48 3.23
C VAL A 621 -7.43 -31.37 2.95
N LEU A 622 -7.17 -32.50 2.28
CA LEU A 622 -8.14 -33.58 2.14
C LEU A 622 -7.54 -34.84 2.79
N ASP A 623 -8.14 -35.28 3.90
CA ASP A 623 -7.64 -36.33 4.77
C ASP A 623 -6.20 -36.08 5.28
N SER A 624 -5.22 -36.63 4.56
CA SER A 624 -3.77 -36.59 4.86
C SER A 624 -2.96 -36.18 3.64
N LEU A 625 -3.62 -35.53 2.68
CA LEU A 625 -3.04 -34.95 1.48
C LEU A 625 -3.21 -33.43 1.53
N LEU A 626 -2.11 -32.73 1.29
CA LEU A 626 -2.16 -31.36 0.78
C LEU A 626 -2.59 -31.44 -0.68
N VAL A 627 -3.56 -30.63 -1.09
CA VAL A 627 -4.09 -30.58 -2.46
C VAL A 627 -4.23 -29.13 -2.91
N TRP A 628 -3.86 -28.86 -4.15
CA TRP A 628 -4.03 -27.57 -4.81
C TRP A 628 -4.43 -27.75 -6.28
N ASN A 629 -4.90 -26.69 -6.93
CA ASN A 629 -5.24 -26.72 -8.35
C ASN A 629 -3.99 -26.61 -9.23
N SER A 630 -4.02 -27.20 -10.42
CA SER A 630 -2.96 -26.99 -11.42
C SER A 630 -2.98 -25.56 -11.93
N ILE A 631 -1.82 -24.90 -11.95
CA ILE A 631 -1.63 -23.57 -12.53
C ILE A 631 -1.01 -23.74 -13.93
N GLU A 632 -1.62 -23.11 -14.94
CA GLU A 632 -1.33 -23.31 -16.37
C GLU A 632 0.17 -23.20 -16.74
N ASP A 633 0.86 -22.20 -16.20
CA ASP A 633 2.27 -21.95 -16.48
C ASP A 633 3.26 -22.56 -15.48
N ALA A 634 2.77 -23.29 -14.48
CA ALA A 634 3.62 -23.91 -13.46
C ALA A 634 4.44 -25.07 -14.06
N LYS A 635 5.76 -24.95 -13.96
CA LYS A 635 6.72 -26.02 -14.30
C LYS A 635 6.89 -27.01 -13.17
N ILE A 636 6.93 -26.51 -11.93
CA ILE A 636 7.04 -27.27 -10.68
C ILE A 636 6.36 -26.52 -9.54
N TYR A 637 6.02 -27.25 -8.48
CA TYR A 637 5.62 -26.72 -7.18
C TYR A 637 6.73 -27.01 -6.16
N ARG A 638 7.00 -26.04 -5.28
CA ARG A 638 7.88 -26.17 -4.12
C ARG A 638 7.02 -26.23 -2.86
N ILE A 639 7.31 -27.19 -1.99
CA ILE A 639 6.54 -27.44 -0.78
C ILE A 639 7.40 -27.06 0.41
N PHE A 640 6.81 -26.30 1.32
CA PHE A 640 7.45 -25.78 2.52
C PHE A 640 6.81 -26.37 3.76
N ASN A 641 7.62 -26.65 4.79
CA ASN A 641 7.18 -26.97 6.13
C ASN A 641 7.92 -26.06 7.12
N ASN A 642 7.19 -25.36 7.97
CA ASN A 642 7.76 -24.46 8.98
C ASN A 642 8.75 -23.44 8.36
N GLY A 643 8.38 -22.88 7.21
CA GLY A 643 9.18 -21.91 6.44
C GLY A 643 10.34 -22.51 5.63
N SER A 644 10.63 -23.82 5.76
CA SER A 644 11.74 -24.47 5.04
C SER A 644 11.25 -25.28 3.85
N GLU A 645 11.91 -25.17 2.69
CA GLU A 645 11.61 -25.99 1.51
C GLU A 645 11.95 -27.46 1.79
N ILE A 646 10.96 -28.37 1.67
CA ILE A 646 11.12 -29.81 1.96
C ILE A 646 10.99 -30.69 0.72
N SER A 647 10.36 -30.21 -0.36
CA SER A 647 10.13 -31.02 -1.55
C SER A 647 9.84 -30.17 -2.79
N LYS A 648 10.01 -30.78 -3.98
CA LYS A 648 9.61 -30.26 -5.28
C LYS A 648 8.85 -31.33 -6.04
N THR A 649 7.73 -30.96 -6.65
CA THR A 649 6.90 -31.90 -7.42
C THR A 649 6.28 -31.24 -8.65
N LYS A 650 5.87 -32.05 -9.62
CA LYS A 650 4.98 -31.62 -10.71
C LYS A 650 3.52 -31.98 -10.43
N ASP A 651 3.28 -32.86 -9.46
CA ASP A 651 1.94 -33.22 -9.03
C ASP A 651 1.29 -32.06 -8.26
N THR A 652 -0.03 -32.10 -8.16
CA THR A 652 -0.85 -31.11 -7.43
C THR A 652 -1.29 -31.60 -6.05
N LYS A 653 -0.57 -32.59 -5.52
CA LYS A 653 -0.84 -33.19 -4.22
C LYS A 653 0.43 -33.62 -3.53
N PHE A 654 0.43 -33.57 -2.21
CA PHE A 654 1.54 -34.02 -1.38
C PHE A 654 1.05 -34.73 -0.12
N ARG A 655 1.63 -35.89 0.19
CA ARG A 655 1.30 -36.65 1.40
C ARG A 655 1.91 -35.98 2.61
N ILE A 656 1.06 -35.59 3.56
CA ILE A 656 1.51 -35.05 4.85
C ILE A 656 2.23 -36.19 5.60
N PRO A 657 3.53 -36.03 5.94
CA PRO A 657 4.23 -36.99 6.77
C PRO A 657 3.54 -37.14 8.14
N LEU A 658 3.45 -38.36 8.65
CA LEU A 658 2.96 -38.59 10.01
C LEU A 658 3.93 -37.93 11.00
N SER A 659 3.40 -37.03 11.82
CA SER A 659 4.15 -36.30 12.84
C SER A 659 3.22 -35.95 13.99
N ASP A 660 3.70 -36.12 15.22
CA ASP A 660 3.02 -35.61 16.41
C ASP A 660 3.35 -34.13 16.68
N HIS A 661 4.36 -33.59 16.01
CA HIS A 661 4.78 -32.19 16.16
C HIS A 661 3.94 -31.25 15.31
N TYR A 662 3.91 -29.97 15.72
CA TYR A 662 3.35 -28.89 14.91
C TYR A 662 4.10 -28.77 13.56
N SER A 663 3.33 -28.70 12.49
CA SER A 663 3.82 -28.41 11.14
C SER A 663 2.93 -27.36 10.48
N GLU A 664 3.53 -26.43 9.75
CA GLU A 664 2.84 -25.41 8.95
C GLU A 664 3.28 -25.55 7.50
N TYR A 665 2.35 -25.99 6.64
CA TYR A 665 2.65 -26.28 5.23
C TYR A 665 2.21 -25.14 4.31
N GLN A 666 3.04 -24.86 3.31
CA GLN A 666 2.75 -23.93 2.22
C GLN A 666 3.28 -24.46 0.88
N VAL A 667 2.70 -23.99 -0.21
CA VAL A 667 3.10 -24.35 -1.57
C VAL A 667 3.35 -23.09 -2.41
N MET A 668 4.40 -23.13 -3.24
CA MET A 668 4.73 -22.08 -4.21
C MET A 668 4.81 -22.67 -5.61
N ALA A 669 4.17 -22.02 -6.58
CA ALA A 669 4.31 -22.35 -7.98
C ALA A 669 5.55 -21.66 -8.58
N VAL A 670 6.26 -22.37 -9.46
CA VAL A 670 7.37 -21.83 -10.23
C VAL A 670 7.09 -21.99 -11.72
N SER A 671 7.09 -20.89 -12.46
CA SER A 671 6.79 -20.88 -13.90
C SER A 671 7.89 -21.56 -14.72
N LYS A 672 7.60 -21.80 -16.01
CA LYS A 672 8.62 -22.21 -17.00
C LYS A 672 9.75 -21.17 -17.15
N SER A 673 9.44 -19.88 -17.00
CA SER A 673 10.40 -18.76 -17.01
C SER A 673 11.16 -18.57 -15.68
N GLY A 674 10.84 -19.36 -14.65
CA GLY A 674 11.50 -19.30 -13.34
C GLY A 674 10.90 -18.26 -12.37
N GLN A 675 9.81 -17.58 -12.76
CA GLN A 675 9.07 -16.69 -11.87
C GLN A 675 8.34 -17.47 -10.78
N GLN A 676 8.19 -16.84 -9.61
CA GLN A 676 7.65 -17.47 -8.41
C GLN A 676 6.34 -16.78 -8.00
N SER A 677 5.30 -17.58 -7.72
CA SER A 677 4.09 -17.07 -7.07
C SER A 677 4.40 -16.60 -5.63
N PHE A 678 3.40 -16.08 -4.92
CA PHE A 678 3.47 -16.10 -3.46
C PHE A 678 3.36 -17.55 -2.95
N LEU A 679 3.72 -17.75 -1.67
CA LEU A 679 3.35 -18.94 -0.94
C LEU A 679 1.84 -18.94 -0.70
N SER A 680 1.23 -20.11 -0.77
CA SER A 680 -0.15 -20.35 -0.40
C SER A 680 -0.45 -19.95 1.05
N GLN A 681 -1.73 -19.95 1.41
CA GLN A 681 -2.12 -19.82 2.82
C GLN A 681 -1.41 -20.89 3.66
N PRO A 682 -0.84 -20.54 4.84
CA PRO A 682 -0.26 -21.51 5.74
C PRO A 682 -1.33 -22.43 6.34
N ILE A 683 -1.14 -23.74 6.19
CA ILE A 683 -1.99 -24.78 6.77
C ILE A 683 -1.27 -25.39 7.97
N SER A 684 -1.79 -25.14 9.17
CA SER A 684 -1.31 -25.76 10.40
C SER A 684 -1.85 -27.18 10.54
N VAL A 685 -0.95 -28.15 10.66
CA VAL A 685 -1.24 -29.54 11.02
C VAL A 685 -0.72 -29.75 12.44
N VAL A 686 -1.66 -29.88 13.38
CA VAL A 686 -1.34 -30.02 14.80
C VAL A 686 -2.33 -30.97 15.48
N SER A 687 -1.81 -31.83 16.37
CA SER A 687 -2.66 -32.68 17.20
C SER A 687 -3.45 -31.82 18.20
N ARG A 688 -4.71 -32.18 18.46
CA ARG A 688 -5.56 -31.48 19.44
C ARG A 688 -4.93 -31.42 20.83
N GLN A 689 -4.10 -32.40 21.20
CA GLN A 689 -3.41 -32.42 22.49
C GLN A 689 -2.35 -31.31 22.65
N HIS A 690 -1.95 -30.68 21.54
CA HIS A 690 -1.01 -29.55 21.51
C HIS A 690 -1.72 -28.20 21.39
N THR A 691 -3.06 -28.19 21.46
CA THR A 691 -3.87 -26.98 21.44
C THR A 691 -4.61 -26.84 22.76
N ILE A 692 -4.48 -25.68 23.39
CA ILE A 692 -5.24 -25.30 24.58
C ILE A 692 -6.19 -24.17 24.17
N LEU A 693 -7.47 -24.35 24.45
CA LEU A 693 -8.51 -23.35 24.20
C LEU A 693 -9.09 -22.91 25.54
N MET A 694 -9.32 -21.62 25.68
CA MET A 694 -9.77 -20.97 26.91
C MET A 694 -10.83 -19.92 26.55
N GLU A 695 -12.08 -20.15 26.96
CA GLU A 695 -13.16 -19.17 26.77
C GLU A 695 -12.85 -17.85 27.46
N ALA A 696 -13.20 -16.75 26.81
CA ALA A 696 -13.12 -15.43 27.40
C ALA A 696 -14.19 -15.29 28.49
N ASN A 697 -13.79 -14.84 29.67
CA ASN A 697 -14.70 -14.61 30.79
C ASN A 697 -14.64 -13.14 31.20
N GLY A 698 -15.80 -12.55 31.46
CA GLY A 698 -15.93 -11.12 31.77
C GLY A 698 -17.38 -10.73 32.08
N GLU A 699 -17.61 -9.42 32.18
CA GLU A 699 -18.95 -8.87 32.31
C GLU A 699 -19.71 -8.99 30.98
N ASP A 700 -21.04 -9.09 31.07
CA ASP A 700 -21.95 -9.09 29.91
C ASP A 700 -21.64 -10.20 28.88
N ILE A 701 -21.41 -11.43 29.35
CA ILE A 701 -21.36 -12.61 28.45
C ILE A 701 -22.66 -12.66 27.66
N SER A 702 -22.53 -12.61 26.33
CA SER A 702 -23.65 -12.62 25.39
C SER A 702 -23.50 -13.78 24.40
N ASN A 703 -24.63 -14.19 23.84
CA ASN A 703 -24.74 -15.16 22.76
C ASN A 703 -25.63 -14.62 21.61
N ASP A 704 -25.79 -13.31 21.51
CA ASP A 704 -26.71 -12.66 20.56
C ASP A 704 -26.30 -12.90 19.09
N TYR A 705 -25.01 -13.13 18.84
CA TYR A 705 -24.48 -13.43 17.51
C TYR A 705 -24.00 -14.88 17.47
N PRO A 706 -24.43 -15.70 16.49
CA PRO A 706 -23.97 -17.08 16.38
C PRO A 706 -22.49 -17.18 15.97
N GLY A 707 -21.92 -18.38 16.13
CA GLY A 707 -20.58 -18.71 15.64
C GLY A 707 -19.46 -18.62 16.68
N PHE A 708 -19.73 -18.22 17.93
CA PHE A 708 -18.79 -18.36 19.07
C PHE A 708 -18.68 -19.82 19.54
N TYR A 709 -17.72 -20.12 20.40
CA TYR A 709 -17.58 -21.42 21.06
C TYR A 709 -18.00 -21.34 22.53
N GLY A 710 -18.42 -22.47 23.10
CA GLY A 710 -18.71 -22.53 24.53
C GLY A 710 -19.97 -21.78 24.93
N PHE A 711 -19.89 -20.99 26.01
CA PHE A 711 -21.06 -20.35 26.62
C PHE A 711 -21.44 -18.99 26.01
N GLY A 712 -20.53 -18.33 25.32
CA GLY A 712 -20.75 -16.98 24.78
C GLY A 712 -19.45 -16.26 24.43
N TYR A 713 -19.57 -14.98 24.16
CA TYR A 713 -18.46 -14.04 24.00
C TYR A 713 -18.66 -12.82 24.90
N ILE A 714 -17.60 -12.02 25.09
CA ILE A 714 -17.67 -10.77 25.84
C ILE A 714 -17.34 -9.56 24.95
N PRO A 715 -18.03 -8.42 25.10
CA PRO A 715 -17.64 -7.19 24.42
C PRO A 715 -16.43 -6.56 25.10
N ILE A 716 -15.32 -6.42 24.38
CA ILE A 716 -14.17 -5.62 24.82
C ILE A 716 -14.30 -4.21 24.25
N THR A 717 -14.29 -3.19 25.12
CA THR A 717 -14.42 -1.78 24.71
C THR A 717 -13.46 -0.90 25.52
N LYS A 718 -13.54 0.42 25.34
CA LYS A 718 -12.78 1.37 26.16
C LYS A 718 -13.28 1.43 27.62
N GLN A 719 -14.52 1.00 27.89
CA GLN A 719 -15.16 1.11 29.21
C GLN A 719 -15.47 -0.26 29.83
N LYS A 720 -15.94 -1.22 29.03
CA LYS A 720 -16.29 -2.58 29.45
C LYS A 720 -15.17 -3.58 29.13
N ASN A 721 -15.00 -4.56 30.01
CA ASN A 721 -14.00 -5.63 29.88
C ASN A 721 -12.61 -5.10 29.50
N ARG A 722 -12.20 -4.00 30.15
CA ARG A 722 -10.88 -3.38 29.93
C ARG A 722 -9.72 -4.27 30.33
N ASN A 723 -9.96 -5.25 31.20
CA ASN A 723 -8.99 -6.23 31.66
C ASN A 723 -9.67 -7.61 31.64
N VAL A 724 -9.13 -8.54 30.86
CA VAL A 724 -9.65 -9.91 30.71
C VAL A 724 -8.55 -10.88 31.12
N ASN A 725 -8.84 -11.76 32.07
CA ASN A 725 -7.86 -12.67 32.67
C ASN A 725 -8.06 -14.10 32.17
N PHE A 726 -6.96 -14.74 31.79
CA PHE A 726 -6.89 -16.12 31.32
C PHE A 726 -5.94 -16.93 32.23
N PRO A 727 -6.45 -17.58 33.29
CA PRO A 727 -5.66 -18.48 34.13
C PRO A 727 -5.48 -19.82 33.42
N VAL A 728 -4.30 -20.09 32.88
CA VAL A 728 -4.04 -21.27 32.04
C VAL A 728 -3.03 -22.21 32.70
N TYR A 729 -3.33 -23.50 32.70
CA TYR A 729 -2.37 -24.54 33.05
C TYR A 729 -1.64 -25.03 31.79
N ILE A 730 -0.32 -24.92 31.79
CA ILE A 730 0.55 -25.36 30.70
C ILE A 730 1.08 -26.76 31.03
N PRO A 731 0.68 -27.80 30.28
CA PRO A 731 1.05 -29.18 30.61
C PRO A 731 2.51 -29.51 30.33
N ARG A 732 3.18 -28.73 29.47
CA ARG A 732 4.57 -28.98 29.07
C ARG A 732 5.27 -27.68 28.71
N SER A 733 6.52 -27.52 29.13
CA SER A 733 7.33 -26.37 28.74
C SER A 733 7.59 -26.35 27.23
N GLY A 734 7.55 -25.16 26.62
CA GLY A 734 7.90 -25.00 25.21
C GLY A 734 7.54 -23.63 24.64
N LYS A 735 7.72 -23.50 23.32
CA LYS A 735 7.31 -22.33 22.54
C LYS A 735 5.88 -22.49 22.06
N TYR A 736 5.03 -21.53 22.38
CA TYR A 736 3.63 -21.50 22.01
C TYR A 736 3.31 -20.32 21.08
N ALA A 737 2.41 -20.55 20.14
CA ALA A 737 1.69 -19.50 19.43
C ALA A 737 0.43 -19.14 20.22
N LEU A 738 0.27 -17.87 20.57
CA LEU A 738 -0.89 -17.33 21.29
C LEU A 738 -1.69 -16.41 20.36
N ASP A 739 -2.97 -16.68 20.18
CA ASP A 739 -3.90 -15.79 19.49
C ASP A 739 -5.31 -15.82 20.12
N PHE A 740 -6.17 -14.89 19.69
CA PHE A 740 -7.52 -14.73 20.23
C PHE A 740 -8.55 -14.79 19.12
N ARG A 741 -9.61 -15.56 19.32
CA ARG A 741 -10.77 -15.56 18.44
C ARG A 741 -11.67 -14.37 18.76
N TYR A 742 -12.05 -13.62 17.74
CA TYR A 742 -12.79 -12.37 17.88
C TYR A 742 -13.71 -12.11 16.68
N SER A 743 -14.62 -11.17 16.86
CA SER A 743 -15.36 -10.51 15.78
C SER A 743 -15.29 -8.99 15.94
N ASN A 744 -15.22 -8.25 14.83
CA ASN A 744 -15.21 -6.78 14.83
C ASN A 744 -16.04 -6.25 13.65
N GLY A 745 -17.33 -6.08 13.90
CA GLY A 745 -18.31 -5.55 12.95
C GLY A 745 -18.41 -4.02 12.93
N ASN A 746 -17.43 -3.27 13.45
CA ASN A 746 -17.54 -1.82 13.61
C ASN A 746 -17.42 -1.01 12.29
N GLY A 747 -17.12 -1.67 11.17
CA GLY A 747 -17.09 -1.06 9.84
C GLY A 747 -16.43 -1.95 8.78
N PRO A 748 -16.36 -1.49 7.51
CA PRO A 748 -15.78 -2.25 6.41
C PRO A 748 -14.31 -2.61 6.60
N ILE A 749 -13.83 -3.61 5.85
CA ILE A 749 -12.42 -4.04 5.88
C ILE A 749 -11.49 -3.02 5.24
N ASN A 750 -11.94 -2.24 4.27
CA ASN A 750 -11.10 -1.37 3.44
C ASN A 750 -11.12 0.11 3.86
N THR A 751 -11.80 0.48 4.95
CA THR A 751 -11.89 1.88 5.38
C THR A 751 -12.21 1.99 6.88
N ASN A 752 -12.42 3.23 7.36
CA ASN A 752 -12.53 3.63 8.75
C ASN A 752 -11.23 3.39 9.55
N ASN A 753 -11.28 3.71 10.85
CA ASN A 753 -10.13 3.72 11.75
C ASN A 753 -10.41 2.97 13.07
N LYS A 754 -11.23 1.92 13.02
CA LYS A 754 -11.84 1.28 14.22
C LYS A 754 -11.21 -0.09 14.54
N CYS A 755 -9.96 -0.31 14.16
CA CYS A 755 -9.22 -1.49 14.63
C CYS A 755 -9.14 -1.47 16.16
N ALA A 756 -9.52 -2.56 16.83
CA ALA A 756 -9.36 -2.66 18.27
C ALA A 756 -7.95 -3.15 18.63
N VAL A 757 -7.38 -2.63 19.72
CA VAL A 757 -6.01 -2.98 20.17
C VAL A 757 -6.02 -3.21 21.68
N ARG A 758 -5.32 -4.24 22.15
CA ARG A 758 -5.12 -4.49 23.59
C ARG A 758 -3.67 -4.93 23.84
N SER A 759 -3.09 -4.47 24.93
CA SER A 759 -1.80 -4.96 25.41
C SER A 759 -1.96 -6.29 26.14
N LEU A 760 -1.08 -7.26 25.86
CA LEU A 760 -1.06 -8.58 26.49
C LEU A 760 0.06 -8.67 27.53
N PHE A 761 -0.27 -9.24 28.69
CA PHE A 761 0.64 -9.41 29.82
C PHE A 761 0.71 -10.88 30.24
N LEU A 762 1.92 -11.32 30.62
CA LEU A 762 2.19 -12.61 31.27
C LEU A 762 2.79 -12.33 32.64
N GLY A 763 2.08 -12.70 33.71
CA GLY A 763 2.55 -12.46 35.09
C GLY A 763 2.83 -10.98 35.39
N GLY A 764 2.08 -10.06 34.78
CA GLY A 764 2.25 -8.61 34.93
C GLY A 764 3.31 -7.97 34.02
N LYS A 765 4.08 -8.76 33.25
CA LYS A 765 5.03 -8.25 32.25
C LYS A 765 4.35 -8.17 30.89
N ARG A 766 4.42 -7.01 30.21
CA ARG A 766 3.91 -6.87 28.84
C ARG A 766 4.71 -7.75 27.88
N ILE A 767 4.01 -8.50 27.05
CA ILE A 767 4.60 -9.43 26.07
C ILE A 767 4.24 -9.11 24.61
N GLY A 768 3.28 -8.22 24.36
CA GLY A 768 2.96 -7.75 23.01
C GLY A 768 1.63 -6.99 22.92
N ALA A 769 1.28 -6.57 21.70
CA ALA A 769 -0.04 -6.04 21.38
C ALA A 769 -0.86 -7.07 20.59
N VAL A 770 -2.13 -7.19 20.95
CA VAL A 770 -3.14 -7.97 20.24
C VAL A 770 -4.01 -7.00 19.45
N VAL A 771 -4.10 -7.24 18.16
CA VAL A 771 -4.79 -6.42 17.19
C VAL A 771 -6.03 -7.18 16.72
N PHE A 772 -7.16 -6.50 16.73
CA PHE A 772 -8.48 -6.99 16.35
C PHE A 772 -9.03 -6.14 15.19
N PRO A 773 -8.50 -6.34 13.96
CA PRO A 773 -8.93 -5.59 12.78
C PRO A 773 -10.43 -5.68 12.52
N GLN A 774 -10.99 -4.69 11.82
CA GLN A 774 -12.36 -4.77 11.30
C GLN A 774 -12.51 -5.96 10.36
N ARG A 775 -13.64 -6.67 10.46
CA ARG A 775 -13.96 -7.87 9.68
C ARG A 775 -15.19 -7.71 8.76
N GLY A 776 -15.83 -6.54 8.78
CA GLY A 776 -16.96 -6.22 7.90
C GLY A 776 -17.91 -5.22 8.55
N ASP A 777 -18.67 -4.46 7.75
CA ASP A 777 -19.62 -3.49 8.30
C ASP A 777 -20.82 -4.21 8.92
N ARG A 778 -21.02 -4.03 10.23
CA ARG A 778 -22.07 -4.68 11.03
C ARG A 778 -22.05 -6.22 10.98
N ASN A 779 -20.96 -6.81 10.48
CA ASN A 779 -20.79 -8.25 10.39
C ASN A 779 -20.17 -8.81 11.68
N TRP A 780 -21.01 -9.01 12.69
CA TRP A 780 -20.59 -9.57 13.98
C TRP A 780 -20.56 -11.11 14.01
N THR A 781 -20.96 -11.74 12.91
CA THR A 781 -20.96 -13.21 12.75
C THR A 781 -19.72 -13.73 12.04
N ASP A 782 -18.90 -12.85 11.44
CA ASP A 782 -17.57 -13.23 10.95
C ASP A 782 -16.59 -13.26 12.13
N TRP A 783 -16.17 -14.47 12.48
CA TRP A 783 -15.23 -14.76 13.55
C TRP A 783 -13.89 -15.22 12.98
N GLY A 784 -12.82 -14.55 13.39
CA GLY A 784 -11.44 -14.89 13.02
C GLY A 784 -10.52 -14.89 14.23
N TYR A 785 -9.28 -15.36 14.03
CA TYR A 785 -8.24 -15.22 15.03
C TYR A 785 -7.46 -13.91 14.84
N SER A 786 -6.95 -13.31 15.90
CA SER A 786 -6.06 -12.13 15.92
C SER A 786 -4.67 -12.45 15.38
N ASN A 787 -3.78 -11.47 15.37
CA ASN A 787 -2.34 -11.70 15.18
C ASN A 787 -1.79 -12.69 16.23
N VAL A 788 -0.74 -13.40 15.85
CA VAL A 788 -0.08 -14.39 16.70
C VAL A 788 1.02 -13.72 17.52
N ILE A 789 1.10 -14.04 18.81
CA ILE A 789 2.20 -13.65 19.71
C ILE A 789 2.98 -14.92 20.11
N PRO A 790 4.25 -15.06 19.70
CA PRO A 790 5.08 -16.18 20.14
C PRO A 790 5.49 -16.00 21.61
N VAL A 791 5.28 -17.02 22.43
CA VAL A 791 5.60 -17.00 23.87
C VAL A 791 6.28 -18.28 24.31
N ASN A 792 7.30 -18.17 25.15
CA ASN A 792 7.88 -19.34 25.83
C ASN A 792 7.19 -19.49 27.19
N LEU A 793 6.58 -20.65 27.42
CA LEU A 793 5.82 -20.93 28.64
C LEU A 793 6.38 -22.19 29.31
N PRO A 794 6.85 -22.09 30.56
CA PRO A 794 7.14 -23.25 31.41
C PRO A 794 5.87 -24.08 31.69
N ALA A 795 6.02 -25.36 32.02
CA ALA A 795 4.92 -26.15 32.57
C ALA A 795 4.44 -25.57 33.93
N GLY A 796 3.14 -25.64 34.18
CA GLY A 796 2.50 -25.13 35.40
C GLY A 796 1.45 -24.05 35.14
N ASP A 797 1.03 -23.38 36.21
CA ASP A 797 -0.01 -22.34 36.15
C ASP A 797 0.56 -20.99 35.71
N HIS A 798 -0.13 -20.36 34.76
CA HIS A 798 0.19 -19.03 34.27
C HIS A 798 -1.04 -18.13 34.26
N LYS A 799 -0.80 -16.83 34.40
CA LYS A 799 -1.85 -15.82 34.25
C LYS A 799 -1.52 -14.92 33.07
N LEU A 800 -2.32 -15.03 32.02
CA LEU A 800 -2.34 -14.12 30.89
C LEU A 800 -3.42 -13.07 31.10
N THR A 801 -3.15 -11.83 30.72
CA THR A 801 -4.07 -10.72 30.91
C THR A 801 -4.08 -9.83 29.68
N LEU A 802 -5.25 -9.68 29.07
CA LEU A 802 -5.50 -8.79 27.96
C LEU A 802 -6.04 -7.46 28.53
N GLU A 803 -5.37 -6.34 28.29
CA GLU A 803 -5.69 -5.06 28.91
C GLU A 803 -5.75 -3.91 27.90
N PHE A 804 -6.68 -2.97 28.09
CA PHE A 804 -6.74 -1.70 27.35
C PHE A 804 -5.92 -0.60 28.05
N GLN A 805 -4.73 -0.33 27.51
CA GLN A 805 -3.80 0.71 27.93
C GLN A 805 -3.96 2.01 27.13
N PRO A 806 -3.49 3.16 27.62
CA PRO A 806 -3.46 4.41 26.84
C PRO A 806 -2.72 4.30 25.50
N SER A 807 -1.68 3.47 25.41
CA SER A 807 -0.93 3.18 24.17
C SER A 807 -1.71 2.37 23.14
N ASP A 808 -2.85 1.78 23.53
CA ASP A 808 -3.69 0.98 22.65
C ASP A 808 -4.79 1.83 21.97
N GLU A 809 -4.82 3.14 22.20
CA GLU A 809 -5.80 4.06 21.62
C GLU A 809 -5.63 4.15 20.09
N ASN A 810 -6.70 3.82 19.35
CA ASN A 810 -6.67 3.83 17.89
C ASN A 810 -6.99 5.22 17.33
N MET A 811 -6.92 5.36 16.00
CA MET A 811 -7.09 6.66 15.34
C MET A 811 -8.54 7.15 15.27
N HIS A 812 -9.53 6.32 15.64
CA HIS A 812 -10.91 6.77 15.80
C HIS A 812 -11.12 7.52 17.12
N PHE A 813 -10.39 7.16 18.18
CA PHE A 813 -10.49 7.68 19.56
C PHE A 813 -11.83 7.43 20.26
N ASP A 814 -12.96 7.39 19.55
CA ASP A 814 -14.26 7.11 20.18
C ASP A 814 -14.58 5.61 20.22
N THR A 815 -14.21 4.86 19.17
CA THR A 815 -14.51 3.44 19.03
C THR A 815 -13.24 2.61 18.98
N ASN A 816 -13.00 1.83 20.03
CA ASN A 816 -11.95 0.80 20.10
C ASN A 816 -12.54 -0.45 20.75
N ALA A 817 -13.27 -1.22 19.94
CA ALA A 817 -14.12 -2.32 20.40
C ALA A 817 -14.07 -3.55 19.50
N ALA A 818 -14.28 -4.72 20.10
CA ALA A 818 -14.46 -6.01 19.42
C ALA A 818 -15.24 -6.97 20.35
N LEU A 819 -15.71 -8.09 19.82
CA LEU A 819 -16.25 -9.21 20.59
C LEU A 819 -15.14 -10.25 20.74
N LEU A 820 -14.90 -10.72 21.97
CA LEU A 820 -13.85 -11.68 22.30
C LEU A 820 -14.47 -13.01 22.71
N ASP A 821 -14.09 -14.08 22.03
CA ASP A 821 -14.66 -15.43 22.20
C ASP A 821 -13.74 -16.34 23.02
N GLN A 822 -12.53 -16.62 22.53
CA GLN A 822 -11.59 -17.51 23.21
C GLN A 822 -10.14 -17.13 22.94
N MET A 823 -9.26 -17.49 23.87
CA MET A 823 -7.81 -17.53 23.67
C MET A 823 -7.39 -18.93 23.23
N ARG A 824 -6.44 -19.01 22.31
CA ARG A 824 -5.85 -20.25 21.84
C ARG A 824 -4.33 -20.23 22.01
N LEU A 825 -3.81 -21.35 22.51
CA LEU A 825 -2.38 -21.62 22.61
C LEU A 825 -2.06 -22.89 21.83
N ILE A 826 -1.10 -22.82 20.91
CA ILE A 826 -0.63 -23.96 20.12
C ILE A 826 0.84 -24.20 20.41
N LEU A 827 1.19 -25.40 20.88
CA LEU A 827 2.59 -25.77 21.12
C LEU A 827 3.31 -25.98 19.78
N LEU A 828 4.29 -25.11 19.48
CA LEU A 828 5.08 -25.15 18.24
C LEU A 828 6.31 -26.07 18.36
N GLY A 829 6.91 -26.15 19.54
CA GLY A 829 8.11 -26.95 19.78
C GLY A 829 8.50 -26.99 21.26
N TYR A 830 9.27 -28.01 21.62
CA TYR A 830 9.81 -28.19 22.98
C TYR A 830 11.12 -27.42 23.13
N GLU A 831 11.43 -26.98 24.35
CA GLU A 831 12.77 -26.48 24.72
C GLU A 831 13.77 -27.61 24.91
#